data_AF-A0AAU8J020-F1
#
_entry.id   AF-A0AAU8J020-F1
#
_cell.length_a   1.000
_cell.length_b   1.000
_cell.length_c   1.000
_cell.angle_alpha   90.00
_cell.angle_beta   90.00
_cell.angle_gamma   90.00
#
_symmetry.space_group_name_H-M   'P 1'
#
loop_
_entity.id
_entity.type
_entity.pdbx_description
1 polymer ?
#
loop_
_entity_poly.entity_id
_entity_poly.type
_entity_poly.pdbx_seq_one_letter_code
_entity_poly.pdbx_strand_id
1 'polypeptide(L)'
;MTDSENAGRVLPVTDLSLVVLVGASGSGKSTFARAHFKPTEVISSDFCRGLVADDENDQSASRDAFDVLHYIAGKRLEAGRLTVVDATNVQQDARRQLIDLARKYDVLPIAIVLDVPEDVCAARNAQRTDRADMPRRVITRHTRELRRSLRHLEREGFRKVHVLRGADEVARAGVVREKRFNDLTHLTGPFDIIGDIHGCAGELETLLGKLGYADGAHPEGRTAVFVGDLVDRGPDTPGVLRRVMGMVKAGTALCVPGNHENKLGRWLKGAQVQHTHGLAETVEQLGGESEEFRAEVREFVRGLVSHYVLDGGRLVVCHAGLPEKYHGRTSGRVRSHALYGDTTGETDEFGLPVRYPWAEDYRGKAAVVYGHTPVPTATWLNNTICLDTGAVFGGRLTALRWPERELVDVPAEQVWYEPARPLATEAPGGHEGRPLDLADVQGRRTVETRHGGRITVREENAAAALEVMSRFAVDPRLVPYLPPTMAPTATSDVEGYLEHPAEAFAQYAADGVARVVCEEKHMGSRAVVLVCRDAAVAHERFGVAEGDGAVTGALYTRTGRPFFDSAEMTEAVLGRVRDAVTAAGLWDALDTDWVLLDAELMPWSLKASGLLRSQYAAVGAAAGAVFPGVPGALEAAAGRGVDVGGLLDRQRKRAADAAAFTDAYRRYCWSTDGLEGVRLAPFQVLAVRGRSLAGLPHDEQLALVDRMVEHDTSGLLRTTRRLYVDTGDPESVRAGVDWWLEMTGRGGEGMVVKPVGALVRDGKGRLVQPGIKCRGRENLRIIYGPEYTRPENLAKLRQRFLGHKRSLAVREFALGVEGLERLADGEPLWRVHEAVFAVLSLESEPVDPRL
;
A
#
# COMPACT_ATOMS: atom_id res chain seq x y z
N MET A 1 -53.38 32.13 12.58
CA MET A 1 -52.20 32.38 11.73
C MET A 1 -51.14 31.41 12.19
N THR A 2 -50.87 30.39 11.37
CA THR A 2 -50.14 29.17 11.71
C THR A 2 -48.62 29.35 11.62
N ASP A 3 -47.86 28.63 12.44
CA ASP A 3 -46.39 28.58 12.54
C ASP A 3 -45.62 28.22 11.24
N SER A 4 -46.28 28.16 10.09
CA SER A 4 -45.69 27.76 8.80
C SER A 4 -45.08 28.92 7.98
N GLU A 5 -45.25 30.18 8.38
CA GLU A 5 -44.69 31.33 7.64
C GLU A 5 -43.26 31.73 8.06
N ASN A 6 -42.67 31.05 9.06
CA ASN A 6 -41.38 31.43 9.66
C ASN A 6 -40.19 30.49 9.34
N ALA A 7 -40.39 29.45 8.54
CA ALA A 7 -39.30 28.53 8.16
C ALA A 7 -38.53 29.08 6.95
N GLY A 8 -37.27 29.48 7.17
CA GLY A 8 -36.35 29.88 6.11
C GLY A 8 -36.10 28.76 5.08
N ARG A 9 -35.81 29.12 3.82
CA ARG A 9 -35.67 28.15 2.72
C ARG A 9 -34.38 27.33 2.86
N VAL A 10 -34.50 26.01 2.91
CA VAL A 10 -33.34 25.10 2.96
C VAL A 10 -32.86 24.74 1.55
N LEU A 11 -31.56 24.89 1.31
CA LEU A 11 -30.88 24.64 0.04
C LEU A 11 -30.03 23.38 0.13
N PRO A 12 -30.46 22.26 -0.45
CA PRO A 12 -29.66 21.04 -0.49
C PRO A 12 -28.45 21.19 -1.42
N VAL A 13 -27.26 20.93 -0.88
CA VAL A 13 -25.97 20.96 -1.60
C VAL A 13 -25.27 19.63 -1.39
N THR A 14 -24.93 18.96 -2.50
CA THR A 14 -24.22 17.69 -2.45
C THR A 14 -22.79 17.89 -1.90
N ASP A 15 -22.38 17.02 -0.98
CA ASP A 15 -21.09 17.06 -0.28
C ASP A 15 -19.86 17.09 -1.19
N LEU A 16 -19.94 16.48 -2.38
CA LEU A 16 -19.00 16.64 -3.47
C LEU A 16 -19.69 17.28 -4.69
N SER A 17 -19.52 18.60 -4.81
CA SER A 17 -20.06 19.38 -5.92
C SER A 17 -19.22 20.63 -6.20
N LEU A 18 -19.49 21.27 -7.33
CA LEU A 18 -19.06 22.63 -7.61
C LEU A 18 -20.26 23.57 -7.44
N VAL A 19 -20.23 24.38 -6.40
CA VAL A 19 -21.26 25.40 -6.14
C VAL A 19 -20.82 26.71 -6.79
N VAL A 20 -21.67 27.28 -7.63
CA VAL A 20 -21.43 28.56 -8.30
C VAL A 20 -22.41 29.57 -7.72
N LEU A 21 -21.89 30.57 -7.01
CA LEU A 21 -22.71 31.69 -6.55
C LEU A 21 -22.95 32.63 -7.72
N VAL A 22 -24.20 32.98 -7.97
CA VAL A 22 -24.61 33.80 -9.11
C VAL A 22 -25.36 35.03 -8.61
N GLY A 23 -24.91 36.22 -8.98
CA GLY A 23 -25.59 37.45 -8.58
C GLY A 23 -24.79 38.72 -8.81
N ALA A 24 -25.47 39.86 -8.91
CA ALA A 24 -24.85 41.15 -9.11
C ALA A 24 -23.85 41.53 -8.01
N SER A 25 -22.95 42.47 -8.28
CA SER A 25 -22.12 43.07 -7.22
C SER A 25 -23.04 43.70 -6.18
N GLY A 26 -22.77 43.52 -4.88
CA GLY A 26 -23.64 43.99 -3.80
C GLY A 26 -24.83 43.07 -3.44
N SER A 27 -25.05 41.96 -4.17
CA SER A 27 -26.18 41.03 -3.88
C SER A 27 -26.02 40.23 -2.58
N GLY A 28 -24.81 40.19 -2.00
CA GLY A 28 -24.52 39.50 -0.73
C GLY A 28 -23.82 38.14 -0.86
N LYS A 29 -23.34 37.74 -2.05
CA LYS A 29 -22.69 36.44 -2.29
C LYS A 29 -21.60 36.09 -1.29
N SER A 30 -20.60 36.95 -1.12
CA SER A 30 -19.49 36.70 -0.19
C SER A 30 -19.94 36.57 1.26
N THR A 31 -20.97 37.33 1.66
CA THR A 31 -21.59 37.20 2.99
C THR A 31 -22.32 35.88 3.14
N PHE A 32 -23.09 35.48 2.13
CA PHE A 32 -23.76 34.18 2.07
C PHE A 32 -22.76 33.02 2.10
N ALA A 33 -21.67 33.12 1.33
CA ALA A 33 -20.60 32.13 1.27
C ALA A 33 -19.96 31.91 2.66
N ARG A 34 -19.60 33.01 3.35
CA ARG A 34 -19.02 32.97 4.70
C ARG A 34 -19.98 32.43 5.76
N ALA A 35 -21.28 32.66 5.61
CA ALA A 35 -22.28 32.18 6.56
C ALA A 35 -22.52 30.66 6.45
N HIS A 36 -22.36 30.07 5.26
CA HIS A 36 -22.81 28.71 4.98
C HIS A 36 -21.71 27.71 4.57
N PHE A 37 -20.50 28.19 4.29
CA PHE A 37 -19.39 27.36 3.81
C PHE A 37 -18.12 27.68 4.60
N LYS A 38 -17.23 26.69 4.72
CA LYS A 38 -15.94 26.88 5.38
C LYS A 38 -15.10 27.87 4.56
N PRO A 39 -14.24 28.71 5.19
CA PRO A 39 -13.35 29.61 4.44
C PRO A 39 -12.53 28.90 3.37
N THR A 40 -12.06 27.68 3.67
CA THR A 40 -11.30 26.85 2.73
C THR A 40 -12.13 26.29 1.57
N GLU A 41 -13.45 26.27 1.65
CA GLU A 41 -14.35 25.80 0.58
C GLU A 41 -14.61 26.87 -0.48
N VAL A 42 -14.43 28.16 -0.14
CA VAL A 42 -14.80 29.30 -0.97
C VAL A 42 -13.57 29.85 -1.70
N ILE A 43 -13.61 29.82 -3.03
CA ILE A 43 -12.60 30.43 -3.90
C ILE A 43 -13.23 31.67 -4.55
N SER A 44 -12.72 32.84 -4.18
CA SER A 44 -13.20 34.12 -4.69
C SER A 44 -12.33 34.63 -5.83
N SER A 45 -12.95 35.20 -6.87
CA SER A 45 -12.21 35.89 -7.94
C SER A 45 -11.48 37.14 -7.43
N ASP A 46 -12.02 37.77 -6.38
CA ASP A 46 -11.43 38.96 -5.77
C ASP A 46 -10.15 38.60 -5.00
N PHE A 47 -10.20 37.53 -4.19
CA PHE A 47 -9.01 36.99 -3.52
C PHE A 47 -7.93 36.55 -4.51
N CYS A 48 -8.30 35.82 -5.58
CA CYS A 48 -7.33 35.38 -6.59
C CYS A 48 -6.68 36.56 -7.33
N ARG A 49 -7.38 37.69 -7.44
CA ARG A 49 -6.85 38.92 -8.03
C ARG A 49 -5.84 39.60 -7.11
N GLY A 50 -6.12 39.66 -5.81
CA GLY A 50 -5.15 40.09 -4.82
C GLY A 50 -3.86 39.26 -4.86
N LEU A 51 -3.94 37.96 -5.11
CA LEU A 51 -2.74 37.10 -5.24
C LEU A 51 -1.85 37.42 -6.46
N VAL A 52 -2.41 37.94 -7.55
CA VAL A 52 -1.67 38.18 -8.80
C VAL A 52 -1.32 39.65 -9.03
N ALA A 53 -2.00 40.58 -8.36
CA ALA A 53 -1.86 42.02 -8.60
C ALA A 53 -1.70 42.85 -7.31
N ASP A 54 -1.63 42.22 -6.13
CA ASP A 54 -1.63 42.87 -4.81
C ASP A 54 -2.84 43.80 -4.54
N ASP A 55 -3.87 43.75 -5.39
CA ASP A 55 -5.12 44.51 -5.28
C ASP A 55 -6.33 43.67 -5.75
N GLU A 56 -7.29 43.42 -4.84
CA GLU A 56 -8.53 42.67 -5.12
C GLU A 56 -9.50 43.41 -6.07
N ASN A 57 -9.21 44.66 -6.43
CA ASN A 57 -10.03 45.48 -7.33
C ASN A 57 -9.40 45.74 -8.70
N ASP A 58 -8.13 45.38 -8.94
CA ASP A 58 -7.45 45.60 -10.23
C ASP A 58 -8.07 44.76 -11.36
N GLN A 59 -8.98 45.38 -12.12
CA GLN A 59 -9.69 44.71 -13.21
C GLN A 59 -8.77 44.26 -14.37
N SER A 60 -7.56 44.82 -14.50
CA SER A 60 -6.60 44.43 -15.55
C SER A 60 -6.12 42.99 -15.38
N ALA A 61 -6.00 42.52 -14.14
CA ALA A 61 -5.58 41.16 -13.78
C ALA A 61 -6.71 40.12 -13.80
N SER A 62 -7.87 40.42 -14.40
CA SER A 62 -9.04 39.52 -14.37
C SER A 62 -8.76 38.17 -14.98
N ARG A 63 -8.04 38.14 -16.09
CA ARG A 63 -7.72 36.88 -16.78
C ARG A 63 -6.89 35.97 -15.87
N ASP A 64 -5.79 36.48 -15.35
CA ASP A 64 -4.87 35.72 -14.50
C ASP A 64 -5.54 35.28 -13.18
N ALA A 65 -6.39 36.14 -12.60
CA ALA A 65 -7.17 35.81 -11.42
C ALA A 65 -8.13 34.62 -11.66
N PHE A 66 -8.80 34.57 -12.82
CA PHE A 66 -9.66 33.43 -13.18
C PHE A 66 -8.86 32.17 -13.52
N ASP A 67 -7.65 32.28 -14.09
CA ASP A 67 -6.77 31.13 -14.32
C ASP A 67 -6.35 30.48 -12.99
N VAL A 68 -5.96 31.29 -12.00
CA VAL A 68 -5.68 30.82 -10.62
C VAL A 68 -6.92 30.20 -9.98
N LEU A 69 -8.09 30.84 -10.10
CA LEU A 69 -9.35 30.34 -9.55
C LEU A 69 -9.69 28.96 -10.11
N HIS A 70 -9.63 28.77 -11.44
CA HIS A 70 -9.92 27.49 -12.07
C HIS A 70 -8.90 26.41 -11.69
N TYR A 71 -7.63 26.77 -11.55
CA TYR A 71 -6.60 25.84 -11.10
C TYR A 71 -6.86 25.35 -9.67
N ILE A 72 -7.10 26.26 -8.72
CA ILE A 72 -7.39 25.91 -7.32
C ILE A 72 -8.68 25.10 -7.24
N ALA A 73 -9.75 25.54 -7.92
CA ALA A 73 -11.01 24.82 -7.94
C ALA A 73 -10.83 23.40 -8.51
N GLY A 74 -10.07 23.26 -9.59
CA GLY A 74 -9.76 21.95 -10.19
C GLY A 74 -9.03 21.02 -9.22
N LYS A 75 -8.00 21.51 -8.53
CA LYS A 75 -7.26 20.70 -7.54
C LYS A 75 -8.11 20.27 -6.34
N ARG A 76 -9.04 21.12 -5.91
CA ARG A 76 -9.98 20.77 -4.84
C ARG A 76 -10.98 19.70 -5.29
N LEU A 77 -11.55 19.85 -6.48
CA LEU A 77 -12.48 18.87 -7.05
C LEU A 77 -11.78 17.53 -7.31
N GLU A 78 -10.55 17.54 -7.83
CA GLU A 78 -9.70 16.35 -7.99
C GLU A 78 -9.55 15.61 -6.65
N ALA A 79 -9.26 16.32 -5.57
CA ALA A 79 -9.15 15.78 -4.21
C ALA A 79 -10.50 15.42 -3.54
N GLY A 80 -11.62 15.46 -4.27
CA GLY A 80 -12.94 15.08 -3.75
C GLY A 80 -13.49 16.09 -2.73
N ARG A 81 -13.14 17.37 -2.84
CA ARG A 81 -13.59 18.42 -1.92
C ARG A 81 -14.67 19.30 -2.54
N LEU A 82 -15.71 19.59 -1.76
CA LEU A 82 -16.67 20.66 -2.07
C LEU A 82 -15.93 21.96 -2.39
N THR A 83 -16.33 22.60 -3.49
CA THR A 83 -15.74 23.87 -3.92
C THR A 83 -16.84 24.85 -4.27
N VAL A 84 -16.78 26.03 -3.69
CA VAL A 84 -17.69 27.14 -3.91
C VAL A 84 -16.95 28.26 -4.63
N VAL A 85 -17.48 28.70 -5.76
CA VAL A 85 -16.92 29.83 -6.52
C VAL A 85 -17.72 31.08 -6.20
N ASP A 86 -17.07 32.04 -5.54
CA ASP A 86 -17.61 33.37 -5.26
C ASP A 86 -17.11 34.38 -6.31
N ALA A 87 -17.93 34.55 -7.35
CA ALA A 87 -17.77 35.59 -8.36
C ALA A 87 -19.17 36.05 -8.80
N THR A 88 -19.27 37.09 -9.64
CA THR A 88 -20.60 37.54 -10.11
C THR A 88 -21.33 36.47 -10.91
N ASN A 89 -20.61 35.73 -11.77
CA ASN A 89 -21.10 34.62 -12.58
C ASN A 89 -22.39 34.92 -13.37
N VAL A 90 -22.66 36.19 -13.68
CA VAL A 90 -23.86 36.63 -14.41
C VAL A 90 -23.76 36.38 -15.92
N GLN A 91 -22.55 36.24 -16.45
CA GLN A 91 -22.28 35.96 -17.87
C GLN A 91 -22.22 34.45 -18.15
N GLN A 92 -22.83 34.03 -19.26
CA GLN A 92 -22.91 32.62 -19.66
C GLN A 92 -21.52 32.00 -19.91
N ASP A 93 -20.61 32.74 -20.55
CA ASP A 93 -19.28 32.23 -20.88
C ASP A 93 -18.44 31.90 -19.63
N ALA A 94 -18.54 32.73 -18.59
CA ALA A 94 -17.88 32.48 -17.30
C ALA A 94 -18.45 31.22 -16.63
N ARG A 95 -19.77 31.02 -16.67
CA ARG A 95 -20.41 29.82 -16.11
C ARG A 95 -20.07 28.55 -16.91
N ARG A 96 -19.93 28.65 -18.24
CA ARG A 96 -19.56 27.51 -19.10
C ARG A 96 -18.24 26.89 -18.65
N GLN A 97 -17.21 27.70 -18.38
CA GLN A 97 -15.91 27.20 -17.92
C GLN A 97 -16.02 26.45 -16.58
N LEU A 98 -16.85 26.94 -15.65
CA LEU A 98 -17.12 26.27 -14.38
C LEU A 98 -17.92 24.97 -14.56
N ILE A 99 -18.91 24.96 -15.44
CA ILE A 99 -19.68 23.74 -15.76
C ILE A 99 -18.76 22.69 -16.40
N ASP A 100 -17.88 23.10 -17.32
CA ASP A 100 -16.92 22.20 -17.96
C ASP A 100 -15.88 21.69 -16.95
N LEU A 101 -15.48 22.50 -15.97
CA LEU A 101 -14.64 22.08 -14.85
C LEU A 101 -15.35 21.02 -13.99
N ALA A 102 -16.63 21.22 -13.65
CA ALA A 102 -17.43 20.24 -12.91
C ALA A 102 -17.56 18.92 -13.69
N ARG A 103 -17.80 18.99 -15.01
CA ARG A 103 -17.84 17.84 -15.90
C ARG A 103 -16.51 17.10 -15.98
N LYS A 104 -15.39 17.84 -16.07
CA LYS A 104 -14.03 17.27 -16.12
C LYS A 104 -13.78 16.33 -14.93
N TYR A 105 -14.22 16.73 -13.74
CA TYR A 105 -14.03 15.99 -12.48
C TYR A 105 -15.25 15.16 -12.02
N ASP A 106 -16.23 14.96 -12.91
CA ASP A 106 -17.43 14.13 -12.67
C ASP A 106 -18.21 14.50 -11.39
N VAL A 107 -18.32 15.81 -11.11
CA VAL A 107 -19.09 16.34 -9.98
C VAL A 107 -20.32 17.12 -10.46
N LEU A 108 -21.31 17.28 -9.57
CA LEU A 108 -22.51 18.04 -9.89
C LEU A 108 -22.26 19.56 -9.85
N PRO A 109 -22.54 20.32 -10.93
CA PRO A 109 -22.60 21.77 -10.86
C PRO A 109 -23.93 22.23 -10.23
N ILE A 110 -23.85 23.05 -9.18
CA ILE A 110 -24.99 23.61 -8.44
C ILE A 110 -24.94 25.14 -8.53
N ALA A 111 -26.01 25.79 -8.98
CA ALA A 111 -26.12 27.24 -8.96
C ALA A 111 -26.91 27.71 -7.73
N ILE A 112 -26.36 28.64 -6.96
CA ILE A 112 -27.10 29.38 -5.94
C ILE A 112 -27.18 30.84 -6.40
N VAL A 113 -28.38 31.26 -6.76
CA VAL A 113 -28.66 32.54 -7.38
C VAL A 113 -29.24 33.50 -6.35
N LEU A 114 -28.58 34.65 -6.18
CA LEU A 114 -29.02 35.75 -5.31
C LEU A 114 -29.61 36.86 -6.18
N ASP A 115 -30.91 36.79 -6.45
CA ASP A 115 -31.68 37.76 -7.22
C ASP A 115 -32.20 38.87 -6.30
N VAL A 116 -31.31 39.81 -5.97
CA VAL A 116 -31.57 40.94 -5.07
C VAL A 116 -31.86 42.21 -5.88
N PRO A 117 -32.83 43.06 -5.48
CA PRO A 117 -33.14 44.30 -6.18
C PRO A 117 -31.92 45.21 -6.39
N GLU A 118 -31.88 45.91 -7.53
CA GLU A 118 -30.77 46.79 -7.92
C GLU A 118 -30.49 47.86 -6.86
N ASP A 119 -31.52 48.51 -6.33
CA ASP A 119 -31.38 49.58 -5.33
C ASP A 119 -30.69 49.09 -4.05
N VAL A 120 -31.01 47.87 -3.62
CA VAL A 120 -30.38 47.22 -2.46
C VAL A 120 -28.91 46.91 -2.75
N CYS A 121 -28.61 46.39 -3.95
CA CYS A 121 -27.23 46.11 -4.37
C CYS A 121 -26.38 47.39 -4.45
N ALA A 122 -26.96 48.48 -4.97
CA ALA A 122 -26.32 49.79 -5.07
C ALA A 122 -26.04 50.39 -3.68
N ALA A 123 -27.04 50.38 -2.79
CA ALA A 123 -26.86 50.86 -1.41
C ALA A 123 -25.77 50.07 -0.66
N ARG A 124 -25.72 48.74 -0.84
CA ARG A 124 -24.69 47.90 -0.22
C ARG A 124 -23.29 48.14 -0.77
N ASN A 125 -23.13 48.43 -2.07
CA ASN A 125 -21.82 48.73 -2.64
C ASN A 125 -21.32 50.12 -2.24
N ALA A 126 -22.21 51.12 -2.13
CA ALA A 126 -21.85 52.46 -1.67
C ALA A 126 -21.26 52.47 -0.23
N GLN A 127 -21.60 51.47 0.57
CA GLN A 127 -21.08 51.29 1.94
C GLN A 127 -19.74 50.53 2.01
N ARG A 128 -19.23 50.01 0.90
CA ARG A 128 -17.97 49.24 0.85
C ARG A 128 -16.79 50.16 0.55
N THR A 129 -15.86 50.31 1.49
CA THR A 129 -14.71 51.21 1.35
C THR A 129 -13.79 50.88 0.17
N ASP A 130 -13.74 49.61 -0.25
CA ASP A 130 -12.97 49.09 -1.37
C ASP A 130 -13.70 49.17 -2.73
N ARG A 131 -15.02 49.44 -2.71
CA ARG A 131 -15.88 49.43 -3.92
C ARG A 131 -16.88 50.59 -4.01
N ALA A 132 -16.71 51.62 -3.18
CA ALA A 132 -17.62 52.77 -3.07
C ALA A 132 -17.77 53.53 -4.41
N ASP A 133 -16.70 53.55 -5.22
CA ASP A 133 -16.67 54.24 -6.51
C ASP A 133 -17.23 53.42 -7.69
N MET A 134 -17.78 52.22 -7.44
CA MET A 134 -18.32 51.37 -8.50
C MET A 134 -19.54 52.03 -9.19
N PRO A 135 -19.49 52.31 -10.50
CA PRO A 135 -20.58 52.99 -11.19
C PRO A 135 -21.89 52.17 -11.16
N ARG A 136 -23.02 52.80 -10.81
CA ARG A 136 -24.35 52.15 -10.78
C ARG A 136 -24.69 51.39 -12.06
N ARG A 137 -24.26 51.91 -13.22
CA ARG A 137 -24.42 51.25 -14.54
C ARG A 137 -23.87 49.81 -14.59
N VAL A 138 -22.83 49.50 -13.82
CA VAL A 138 -22.26 48.14 -13.74
C VAL A 138 -23.22 47.20 -13.01
N ILE A 139 -23.83 47.66 -11.91
CA ILE A 139 -24.84 46.92 -11.15
C ILE A 139 -26.09 46.69 -12.00
N THR A 140 -26.55 47.72 -12.73
CA THR A 140 -27.65 47.61 -13.69
C THR A 140 -27.35 46.58 -14.78
N ARG A 141 -26.12 46.59 -15.34
CA ARG A 141 -25.68 45.58 -16.33
C ARG A 141 -25.73 44.17 -15.76
N HIS A 142 -25.11 43.94 -14.60
CA HIS A 142 -25.10 42.62 -13.95
C HIS A 142 -26.52 42.11 -13.65
N THR A 143 -27.40 42.99 -13.18
CA THR A 143 -28.81 42.65 -12.89
C THR A 143 -29.57 42.27 -14.17
N ARG A 144 -29.32 42.97 -15.27
CA ARG A 144 -29.91 42.65 -16.58
C ARG A 144 -29.40 41.30 -17.12
N GLU A 145 -28.09 41.05 -17.03
CA GLU A 145 -27.45 39.79 -17.44
C GLU A 145 -27.97 38.60 -16.60
N LEU A 146 -28.12 38.80 -15.29
CA LEU A 146 -28.70 37.82 -14.38
C LEU A 146 -30.13 37.46 -14.79
N ARG A 147 -31.01 38.46 -14.93
CA ARG A 147 -32.43 38.23 -15.26
C ARG A 147 -32.63 37.55 -16.61
N ARG A 148 -31.75 37.83 -17.58
CA ARG A 148 -31.77 37.16 -18.90
C ARG A 148 -31.37 35.68 -18.81
N SER A 149 -30.43 35.34 -17.93
CA SER A 149 -29.88 33.98 -17.83
C SER A 149 -30.63 33.05 -16.88
N LEU A 150 -31.36 33.59 -15.89
CA LEU A 150 -32.10 32.81 -14.88
C LEU A 150 -32.94 31.65 -15.47
N ARG A 151 -33.61 31.86 -16.60
CA ARG A 151 -34.50 30.87 -17.23
C ARG A 151 -33.76 29.74 -17.98
N HIS A 152 -32.44 29.83 -18.09
CA HIS A 152 -31.63 28.95 -18.93
C HIS A 152 -30.54 28.19 -18.17
N LEU A 153 -30.36 28.44 -16.86
CA LEU A 153 -29.29 27.83 -16.06
C LEU A 153 -29.30 26.29 -16.08
N GLU A 154 -30.48 25.65 -16.03
CA GLU A 154 -30.57 24.19 -16.14
C GLU A 154 -30.14 23.69 -17.52
N ARG A 155 -30.50 24.42 -18.59
CA ARG A 155 -30.11 24.10 -19.98
C ARG A 155 -28.61 24.32 -20.21
N GLU A 156 -27.97 25.22 -19.47
CA GLU A 156 -26.52 25.42 -19.51
C GLU A 156 -25.76 24.20 -18.93
N GLY A 157 -26.39 23.45 -18.02
CA GLY A 157 -25.82 22.22 -17.45
C GLY A 157 -25.82 22.15 -15.93
N PHE A 158 -26.34 23.16 -15.22
CA PHE A 158 -26.53 23.08 -13.78
C PHE A 158 -27.56 22.00 -13.42
N ARG A 159 -27.22 21.15 -12.45
CA ARG A 159 -28.07 20.03 -12.02
C ARG A 159 -29.04 20.40 -10.91
N LYS A 160 -28.67 21.40 -10.10
CA LYS A 160 -29.54 22.03 -9.10
C LYS A 160 -29.42 23.54 -9.26
N VAL A 161 -30.55 24.24 -9.29
CA VAL A 161 -30.60 25.70 -9.37
C VAL A 161 -31.48 26.22 -8.23
N HIS A 162 -30.85 26.88 -7.27
CA HIS A 162 -31.51 27.49 -6.12
C HIS A 162 -31.61 28.99 -6.34
N VAL A 163 -32.81 29.54 -6.47
CA VAL A 163 -33.01 30.98 -6.70
C VAL A 163 -33.60 31.64 -5.47
N LEU A 164 -32.82 32.49 -4.80
CA LEU A 164 -33.21 33.30 -3.65
C LEU A 164 -33.61 34.70 -4.13
N ARG A 165 -34.84 35.12 -3.87
CA ARG A 165 -35.40 36.39 -4.33
C ARG A 165 -35.46 37.40 -3.19
N GLY A 166 -34.71 38.49 -3.32
CA GLY A 166 -34.66 39.55 -2.33
C GLY A 166 -33.72 39.27 -1.15
N ALA A 167 -33.47 40.31 -0.35
CA ALA A 167 -32.51 40.23 0.75
C ALA A 167 -32.97 39.32 1.90
N ASP A 168 -34.27 39.28 2.19
CA ASP A 168 -34.83 38.52 3.31
C ASP A 168 -34.82 37.01 3.06
N GLU A 169 -35.00 36.57 1.82
CA GLU A 169 -34.88 35.15 1.47
C GLU A 169 -33.41 34.71 1.55
N VAL A 170 -32.48 35.57 1.11
CA VAL A 170 -31.03 35.32 1.24
C VAL A 170 -30.61 35.21 2.71
N ALA A 171 -31.12 36.09 3.59
CA ALA A 171 -30.75 36.11 5.00
C ALA A 171 -31.34 34.92 5.79
N ARG A 172 -32.51 34.41 5.38
CA ARG A 172 -33.18 33.27 6.04
C ARG A 172 -32.84 31.92 5.42
N ALA A 173 -32.15 31.88 4.29
CA ALA A 173 -31.81 30.62 3.64
C ALA A 173 -30.79 29.83 4.47
N GLY A 174 -30.96 28.51 4.53
CA GLY A 174 -30.00 27.58 5.12
C GLY A 174 -29.40 26.68 4.04
N VAL A 175 -28.15 26.25 4.20
CA VAL A 175 -27.53 25.24 3.33
C VAL A 175 -27.39 23.93 4.11
N VAL A 176 -27.92 22.84 3.56
CA VAL A 176 -27.79 21.50 4.14
C VAL A 176 -26.95 20.63 3.21
N ARG A 177 -26.02 19.87 3.78
CA ARG A 177 -25.18 18.92 3.05
C ARG A 177 -25.94 17.62 2.81
N GLU A 178 -26.02 17.21 1.55
CA GLU A 178 -26.55 15.90 1.16
C GLU A 178 -25.40 15.00 0.74
N LYS A 179 -25.39 13.76 1.26
CA LYS A 179 -24.51 12.73 0.73
C LYS A 179 -24.96 12.31 -0.67
N ARG A 180 -24.01 11.88 -1.49
CA ARG A 180 -24.33 11.24 -2.77
C ARG A 180 -24.91 9.85 -2.53
N PHE A 181 -25.80 9.39 -3.41
CA PHE A 181 -26.45 8.08 -3.27
C PHE A 181 -25.46 6.90 -3.30
N ASN A 182 -24.31 7.07 -3.95
CA ASN A 182 -23.23 6.08 -3.99
C ASN A 182 -22.29 6.16 -2.78
N ASP A 183 -22.41 7.18 -1.91
CA ASP A 183 -21.59 7.32 -0.72
C ASP A 183 -22.26 6.65 0.48
N LEU A 184 -21.95 5.36 0.65
CA LEU A 184 -22.38 4.54 1.77
C LEU A 184 -21.20 4.23 2.70
N THR A 185 -20.22 5.12 2.79
CA THR A 185 -18.98 4.93 3.58
C THR A 185 -19.22 4.71 5.07
N HIS A 186 -20.42 5.02 5.56
CA HIS A 186 -20.86 4.80 6.93
C HIS A 186 -21.29 3.36 7.21
N LEU A 187 -21.54 2.55 6.18
CA LEU A 187 -21.80 1.12 6.30
C LEU A 187 -20.44 0.39 6.24
N THR A 188 -20.04 -0.24 7.34
CA THR A 188 -18.72 -0.91 7.46
C THR A 188 -18.78 -2.44 7.35
N GLY A 189 -19.98 -3.00 7.09
CA GLY A 189 -20.19 -4.44 6.97
C GLY A 189 -20.43 -5.11 8.32
N PRO A 190 -20.27 -6.44 8.40
CA PRO A 190 -19.75 -7.34 7.35
C PRO A 190 -20.64 -7.44 6.09
N PHE A 191 -20.04 -7.69 4.93
CA PHE A 191 -20.74 -7.81 3.64
C PHE A 191 -20.49 -9.17 2.97
N ASP A 192 -21.48 -9.67 2.24
CA ASP A 192 -21.32 -10.78 1.29
C ASP A 192 -21.66 -10.29 -0.11
N ILE A 193 -20.63 -10.11 -0.93
CA ILE A 193 -20.78 -9.51 -2.26
C ILE A 193 -20.95 -10.65 -3.27
N ILE A 194 -22.05 -10.68 -4.01
CA ILE A 194 -22.46 -11.80 -4.87
C ILE A 194 -22.31 -11.38 -6.34
N GLY A 195 -21.69 -12.26 -7.14
CA GLY A 195 -21.45 -12.10 -8.58
C GLY A 195 -22.72 -12.11 -9.45
N ASP A 196 -22.51 -12.16 -10.77
CA ASP A 196 -23.59 -12.11 -11.76
C ASP A 196 -24.45 -13.39 -11.73
N ILE A 197 -25.76 -13.22 -11.55
CA ILE A 197 -26.70 -14.33 -11.30
C ILE A 197 -27.40 -14.79 -12.59
N HIS A 198 -27.75 -13.87 -13.48
CA HIS A 198 -28.38 -14.15 -14.78
C HIS A 198 -29.57 -15.12 -14.69
N GLY A 199 -30.54 -14.88 -13.80
CA GLY A 199 -31.75 -15.71 -13.68
C GLY A 199 -31.55 -17.10 -13.06
N CYS A 200 -30.36 -17.43 -12.55
CA CYS A 200 -30.05 -18.69 -11.85
C CYS A 200 -30.54 -18.66 -10.39
N ALA A 201 -31.86 -18.75 -10.18
CA ALA A 201 -32.46 -18.68 -8.85
C ALA A 201 -32.04 -19.85 -7.93
N GLY A 202 -31.93 -21.08 -8.46
CA GLY A 202 -31.54 -22.26 -7.68
C GLY A 202 -30.12 -22.15 -7.09
N GLU A 203 -29.19 -21.70 -7.92
CA GLU A 203 -27.80 -21.42 -7.51
C GLU A 203 -27.74 -20.29 -6.48
N LEU A 204 -28.54 -19.23 -6.65
CA LEU A 204 -28.63 -18.13 -5.68
C LEU A 204 -29.09 -18.62 -4.30
N GLU A 205 -30.15 -19.42 -4.24
CA GLU A 205 -30.66 -19.97 -2.98
C GLU A 205 -29.63 -20.88 -2.31
N THR A 206 -28.96 -21.73 -3.09
CA THR A 206 -27.91 -22.62 -2.59
C THR A 206 -26.73 -21.84 -2.03
N LEU A 207 -26.30 -20.78 -2.73
CA LEU A 207 -25.21 -19.91 -2.28
C LEU A 207 -25.60 -19.13 -1.01
N LEU A 208 -26.79 -18.54 -0.96
CA LEU A 208 -27.29 -17.85 0.23
C LEU A 208 -27.35 -18.78 1.44
N GLY A 209 -27.81 -20.02 1.26
CA GLY A 209 -27.80 -21.04 2.31
C GLY A 209 -26.38 -21.39 2.78
N LYS A 210 -25.42 -21.56 1.85
CA LYS A 210 -24.01 -21.80 2.17
C LYS A 210 -23.36 -20.62 2.89
N LEU A 211 -23.75 -19.39 2.55
CA LEU A 211 -23.30 -18.16 3.21
C LEU A 211 -23.90 -17.99 4.61
N GLY A 212 -25.02 -18.65 4.92
CA GLY A 212 -25.69 -18.60 6.23
C GLY A 212 -26.97 -17.75 6.28
N TYR A 213 -27.51 -17.31 5.13
CA TYR A 213 -28.76 -16.55 5.09
C TYR A 213 -29.97 -17.45 5.30
N ALA A 214 -30.91 -16.99 6.12
CA ALA A 214 -32.22 -17.57 6.30
C ALA A 214 -33.29 -16.51 5.97
N ASP A 215 -34.23 -16.83 5.08
CA ASP A 215 -35.28 -15.91 4.63
C ASP A 215 -34.77 -14.52 4.16
N GLY A 216 -33.56 -14.49 3.58
CA GLY A 216 -32.95 -13.26 3.07
C GLY A 216 -32.30 -12.38 4.14
N ALA A 217 -32.11 -12.87 5.36
CA ALA A 217 -31.35 -12.20 6.42
C ALA A 217 -30.24 -13.10 6.97
N HIS A 218 -29.10 -12.53 7.35
CA HIS A 218 -28.02 -13.25 7.99
C HIS A 218 -28.08 -13.10 9.52
N PRO A 219 -28.03 -14.19 10.31
CA PRO A 219 -28.18 -14.13 11.77
C PRO A 219 -27.08 -13.30 12.45
N GLU A 220 -25.88 -13.25 11.86
CA GLU A 220 -24.75 -12.44 12.35
C GLU A 220 -24.77 -10.98 11.83
N GLY A 221 -25.85 -10.56 11.16
CA GLY A 221 -26.02 -9.18 10.68
C GLY A 221 -25.21 -8.82 9.41
N ARG A 222 -24.75 -9.82 8.65
CA ARG A 222 -24.11 -9.59 7.34
C ARG A 222 -25.12 -9.03 6.33
N THR A 223 -24.65 -8.15 5.46
CA THR A 223 -25.46 -7.52 4.40
C THR A 223 -25.03 -8.04 3.03
N ALA A 224 -25.97 -8.57 2.25
CA ALA A 224 -25.68 -9.03 0.89
C ALA A 224 -25.48 -7.82 -0.06
N VAL A 225 -24.56 -7.91 -1.01
CA VAL A 225 -24.35 -6.86 -2.02
C VAL A 225 -24.28 -7.50 -3.41
N PHE A 226 -25.28 -7.26 -4.25
CA PHE A 226 -25.35 -7.82 -5.59
C PHE A 226 -24.64 -6.90 -6.60
N VAL A 227 -23.74 -7.46 -7.41
CA VAL A 227 -22.93 -6.69 -8.39
C VAL A 227 -23.65 -6.39 -9.71
N GLY A 228 -24.91 -6.78 -9.87
CA GLY A 228 -25.71 -6.55 -11.07
C GLY A 228 -25.94 -7.84 -11.87
N ASP A 229 -26.49 -7.68 -13.08
CA ASP A 229 -26.81 -8.80 -13.99
C ASP A 229 -27.57 -9.94 -13.29
N LEU A 230 -28.67 -9.55 -12.65
CA LEU A 230 -29.65 -10.43 -12.02
C LEU A 230 -30.51 -11.15 -13.06
N VAL A 231 -30.70 -10.51 -14.22
CA VAL A 231 -31.67 -10.91 -15.25
C VAL A 231 -30.99 -11.46 -16.51
N ASP A 232 -31.81 -11.96 -17.43
CA ASP A 232 -31.45 -12.50 -18.75
C ASP A 232 -30.75 -13.86 -18.68
N ARG A 233 -30.93 -14.66 -19.75
CA ARG A 233 -30.34 -15.99 -20.00
C ARG A 233 -30.90 -17.14 -19.16
N GLY A 234 -30.83 -17.06 -17.83
CA GLY A 234 -31.17 -18.19 -16.95
C GLY A 234 -32.67 -18.48 -16.84
N PRO A 235 -33.00 -19.57 -16.14
CA PRO A 235 -34.34 -20.17 -16.19
C PRO A 235 -35.40 -19.42 -15.38
N ASP A 236 -35.03 -18.62 -14.37
CA ASP A 236 -35.96 -17.99 -13.43
C ASP A 236 -35.56 -16.56 -13.03
N THR A 237 -35.65 -15.63 -13.97
CA THR A 237 -35.47 -14.19 -13.68
C THR A 237 -36.49 -13.66 -12.65
N PRO A 238 -37.80 -13.99 -12.71
CA PRO A 238 -38.76 -13.53 -11.71
C PRO A 238 -38.42 -13.98 -10.28
N GLY A 239 -37.94 -15.22 -10.09
CA GLY A 239 -37.48 -15.73 -8.79
C GLY A 239 -36.31 -14.93 -8.22
N VAL A 240 -35.27 -14.69 -9.03
CA VAL A 240 -34.12 -13.86 -8.63
C VAL A 240 -34.58 -12.45 -8.25
N LEU A 241 -35.40 -11.82 -9.09
CA LEU A 241 -35.91 -10.46 -8.83
C LEU A 241 -36.71 -10.39 -7.53
N ARG A 242 -37.63 -11.34 -7.27
CA ARG A 242 -38.39 -11.38 -6.01
C ARG A 242 -37.47 -11.50 -4.80
N ARG A 243 -36.47 -12.39 -4.85
CA ARG A 243 -35.52 -12.58 -3.74
C ARG A 243 -34.70 -11.32 -3.49
N VAL A 244 -34.05 -10.79 -4.52
CA VAL A 244 -33.15 -9.63 -4.39
C VAL A 244 -33.93 -8.36 -4.01
N MET A 245 -35.06 -8.08 -4.67
CA MET A 245 -35.91 -6.93 -4.34
C MET A 245 -36.45 -7.05 -2.90
N GLY A 246 -36.84 -8.25 -2.47
CA GLY A 246 -37.27 -8.53 -1.11
C GLY A 246 -36.19 -8.20 -0.07
N MET A 247 -34.95 -8.65 -0.29
CA MET A 247 -33.82 -8.36 0.61
C MET A 247 -33.47 -6.87 0.64
N VAL A 248 -33.46 -6.20 -0.52
CA VAL A 248 -33.20 -4.75 -0.60
C VAL A 248 -34.28 -3.96 0.13
N LYS A 249 -35.56 -4.33 -0.03
CA LYS A 249 -36.69 -3.71 0.67
C LYS A 249 -36.65 -3.96 2.19
N ALA A 250 -36.16 -5.12 2.61
CA ALA A 250 -35.96 -5.45 4.03
C ALA A 250 -34.72 -4.77 4.65
N GLY A 251 -33.86 -4.14 3.84
CA GLY A 251 -32.63 -3.51 4.30
C GLY A 251 -31.49 -4.50 4.60
N THR A 252 -31.62 -5.76 4.17
CA THR A 252 -30.60 -6.81 4.33
C THR A 252 -29.71 -6.98 3.11
N ALA A 253 -29.97 -6.24 2.02
CA ALA A 253 -29.13 -6.22 0.84
C ALA A 253 -29.00 -4.84 0.19
N LEU A 254 -27.92 -4.70 -0.58
CA LEU A 254 -27.68 -3.62 -1.55
C LEU A 254 -27.56 -4.23 -2.95
N CYS A 255 -27.88 -3.45 -3.99
CA CYS A 255 -27.74 -3.90 -5.38
C CYS A 255 -27.27 -2.74 -6.25
N VAL A 256 -26.31 -3.00 -7.12
CA VAL A 256 -25.96 -2.11 -8.24
C VAL A 256 -26.57 -2.67 -9.53
N PRO A 257 -26.81 -1.84 -10.57
CA PRO A 257 -27.31 -2.34 -11.85
C PRO A 257 -26.15 -2.87 -12.69
N GLY A 258 -26.39 -3.94 -13.42
CA GLY A 258 -25.57 -4.38 -14.55
C GLY A 258 -26.11 -3.90 -15.90
N ASN A 259 -25.41 -4.26 -16.97
CA ASN A 259 -25.84 -3.84 -18.31
C ASN A 259 -27.17 -4.51 -18.72
N HIS A 260 -27.48 -5.67 -18.16
CA HIS A 260 -28.74 -6.37 -18.42
C HIS A 260 -29.93 -5.65 -17.75
N GLU A 261 -29.83 -5.22 -16.49
CA GLU A 261 -30.86 -4.38 -15.86
C GLU A 261 -31.05 -3.05 -16.61
N ASN A 262 -29.96 -2.44 -17.10
CA ASN A 262 -30.08 -1.20 -17.88
C ASN A 262 -30.80 -1.42 -19.22
N LYS A 263 -30.65 -2.59 -19.84
CA LYS A 263 -31.36 -2.97 -21.07
C LYS A 263 -32.84 -3.26 -20.77
N LEU A 264 -33.14 -4.06 -19.75
CA LEU A 264 -34.49 -4.34 -19.28
C LEU A 264 -35.24 -3.05 -18.88
N GLY A 265 -34.58 -2.14 -18.16
CA GLY A 265 -35.17 -0.86 -17.75
C GLY A 265 -35.50 0.07 -18.91
N ARG A 266 -34.81 -0.04 -20.06
CA ARG A 266 -35.18 0.67 -21.29
C ARG A 266 -36.40 0.03 -21.94
N TRP A 267 -36.45 -1.29 -22.00
CA TRP A 267 -37.60 -2.03 -22.51
C TRP A 267 -38.88 -1.75 -21.69
N LEU A 268 -38.81 -1.78 -20.36
CA LEU A 268 -39.92 -1.47 -19.45
C LEU A 268 -40.45 -0.03 -19.57
N LYS A 269 -39.69 0.88 -20.19
CA LYS A 269 -40.09 2.25 -20.53
C LYS A 269 -40.71 2.39 -21.93
N GLY A 270 -40.82 1.29 -22.67
CA GLY A 270 -41.35 1.25 -24.04
C GLY A 270 -40.32 1.58 -25.13
N ALA A 271 -39.01 1.58 -24.82
CA ALA A 271 -37.99 1.76 -25.85
C ALA A 271 -37.84 0.50 -26.72
N GLN A 272 -37.65 0.69 -28.02
CA GLN A 272 -37.30 -0.40 -28.94
C GLN A 272 -35.87 -0.84 -28.66
N VAL A 273 -35.70 -2.03 -28.07
CA VAL A 273 -34.38 -2.64 -27.79
C VAL A 273 -34.27 -3.97 -28.53
N GLN A 274 -33.05 -4.36 -28.93
CA GLN A 274 -32.83 -5.66 -29.56
C GLN A 274 -32.91 -6.78 -28.53
N HIS A 275 -33.69 -7.83 -28.81
CA HIS A 275 -33.83 -9.02 -27.97
C HIS A 275 -32.65 -9.98 -28.20
N THR A 276 -31.46 -9.56 -27.75
CA THR A 276 -30.20 -10.30 -27.83
C THR A 276 -29.61 -10.52 -26.45
N HIS A 277 -28.69 -11.47 -26.32
CA HIS A 277 -27.97 -11.78 -25.08
C HIS A 277 -28.88 -12.18 -23.90
N GLY A 278 -29.96 -12.93 -24.14
CA GLY A 278 -30.82 -13.45 -23.08
C GLY A 278 -32.03 -12.60 -22.68
N LEU A 279 -32.24 -11.43 -23.32
CA LEU A 279 -33.39 -10.57 -22.99
C LEU A 279 -34.74 -11.16 -23.42
N ALA A 280 -34.75 -12.02 -24.45
CA ALA A 280 -35.99 -12.61 -24.96
C ALA A 280 -36.67 -13.48 -23.87
N GLU A 281 -35.85 -14.26 -23.17
CA GLU A 281 -36.19 -15.15 -22.07
C GLU A 281 -36.77 -14.36 -20.90
N THR A 282 -36.12 -13.27 -20.48
CA THR A 282 -36.64 -12.37 -19.44
C THR A 282 -37.99 -11.76 -19.81
N VAL A 283 -38.14 -11.31 -21.06
CA VAL A 283 -39.39 -10.70 -21.54
C VAL A 283 -40.54 -11.71 -21.53
N GLU A 284 -40.27 -12.94 -21.98
CA GLU A 284 -41.24 -14.03 -21.94
C GLU A 284 -41.63 -14.40 -20.50
N GLN A 285 -40.65 -14.59 -19.62
CA GLN A 285 -40.86 -14.91 -18.20
C GLN A 285 -41.69 -13.82 -17.50
N LEU A 286 -41.31 -12.54 -17.67
CA LEU A 286 -42.09 -11.42 -17.13
C LEU A 286 -43.48 -11.31 -17.77
N GLY A 287 -43.65 -11.81 -19.00
CA GLY A 287 -44.92 -11.97 -19.71
C GLY A 287 -45.99 -12.73 -18.90
N GLY A 288 -45.57 -13.68 -18.06
CA GLY A 288 -46.42 -14.44 -17.16
C GLY A 288 -46.74 -13.78 -15.80
N GLU A 289 -46.05 -12.69 -15.46
CA GLU A 289 -46.17 -12.01 -14.16
C GLU A 289 -47.25 -10.92 -14.15
N SER A 290 -47.70 -10.54 -12.94
CA SER A 290 -48.70 -9.47 -12.75
C SER A 290 -48.14 -8.09 -13.09
N GLU A 291 -49.00 -7.15 -13.47
CA GLU A 291 -48.56 -5.77 -13.78
C GLU A 291 -48.03 -5.06 -12.52
N GLU A 292 -48.52 -5.41 -11.33
CA GLU A 292 -47.99 -4.90 -10.06
C GLU A 292 -46.52 -5.29 -9.88
N PHE A 293 -46.17 -6.56 -10.13
CA PHE A 293 -44.79 -7.02 -10.03
C PHE A 293 -43.91 -6.34 -11.10
N ARG A 294 -44.37 -6.23 -12.35
CA ARG A 294 -43.64 -5.52 -13.40
C ARG A 294 -43.41 -4.04 -13.05
N ALA A 295 -44.39 -3.39 -12.42
CA ALA A 295 -44.24 -2.02 -11.94
C ALA A 295 -43.20 -1.93 -10.80
N GLU A 296 -43.18 -2.90 -9.90
CA GLU A 296 -42.17 -3.00 -8.84
C GLU A 296 -40.76 -3.18 -9.43
N VAL A 297 -40.59 -4.07 -10.41
CA VAL A 297 -39.32 -4.28 -11.13
C VAL A 297 -38.88 -3.00 -11.84
N ARG A 298 -39.81 -2.28 -12.49
CA ARG A 298 -39.54 -1.02 -13.19
C ARG A 298 -39.00 0.04 -12.23
N GLU A 299 -39.60 0.19 -11.05
CA GLU A 299 -39.15 1.14 -10.04
C GLU A 299 -37.83 0.70 -9.38
N PHE A 300 -37.66 -0.60 -9.10
CA PHE A 300 -36.41 -1.15 -8.58
C PHE A 300 -35.22 -0.84 -9.52
N VAL A 301 -35.30 -1.24 -10.79
CA VAL A 301 -34.25 -1.01 -11.79
C VAL A 301 -33.96 0.48 -11.98
N ARG A 302 -34.99 1.33 -11.91
CA ARG A 302 -34.84 2.79 -11.99
C ARG A 302 -34.09 3.36 -10.79
N GLY A 303 -34.27 2.79 -9.59
CA GLY A 303 -33.66 3.22 -8.35
C GLY A 303 -32.19 2.82 -8.17
N LEU A 304 -31.70 1.84 -8.94
CA LEU A 304 -30.34 1.31 -8.80
C LEU A 304 -29.24 2.36 -9.06
N VAL A 305 -28.31 2.44 -8.12
CA VAL A 305 -27.15 3.35 -8.12
C VAL A 305 -25.95 2.66 -8.77
N SER A 306 -25.21 3.38 -9.63
CA SER A 306 -24.18 2.76 -10.49
C SER A 306 -23.02 2.09 -9.76
N HIS A 307 -22.72 2.51 -8.53
CA HIS A 307 -21.74 1.87 -7.65
C HIS A 307 -22.00 2.31 -6.21
N TYR A 308 -21.44 1.57 -5.25
CA TYR A 308 -21.38 1.99 -3.85
C TYR A 308 -19.93 2.11 -3.39
N VAL A 309 -19.66 3.12 -2.58
CA VAL A 309 -18.43 3.27 -1.79
C VAL A 309 -18.78 2.94 -0.35
N LEU A 310 -18.20 1.88 0.18
CA LEU A 310 -18.50 1.26 1.47
C LEU A 310 -17.27 1.26 2.38
N ASP A 311 -17.48 0.87 3.64
CA ASP A 311 -16.43 0.59 4.61
C ASP A 311 -15.40 1.70 4.79
N GLY A 312 -15.87 2.91 5.06
CA GLY A 312 -15.02 4.08 5.22
C GLY A 312 -14.26 4.49 3.95
N GLY A 313 -14.65 3.98 2.78
CA GLY A 313 -13.96 4.20 1.51
C GLY A 313 -12.97 3.10 1.13
N ARG A 314 -12.92 1.99 1.88
CA ARG A 314 -12.04 0.84 1.59
C ARG A 314 -12.61 -0.15 0.60
N LEU A 315 -13.92 -0.10 0.32
CA LEU A 315 -14.60 -1.03 -0.57
C LEU A 315 -15.43 -0.27 -1.60
N VAL A 316 -15.30 -0.64 -2.87
CA VAL A 316 -16.13 -0.16 -3.97
C VAL A 316 -16.76 -1.35 -4.67
N VAL A 317 -18.08 -1.32 -4.80
CA VAL A 317 -18.85 -2.35 -5.51
C VAL A 317 -19.52 -1.73 -6.74
N CYS A 318 -19.29 -2.33 -7.91
CA CYS A 318 -19.79 -1.88 -9.21
C CYS A 318 -19.90 -3.07 -10.16
N HIS A 319 -20.61 -2.94 -11.29
CA HIS A 319 -20.83 -4.09 -12.17
C HIS A 319 -19.63 -4.41 -13.08
N ALA A 320 -19.18 -3.46 -13.91
CA ALA A 320 -18.12 -3.69 -14.91
C ALA A 320 -16.72 -3.19 -14.50
N GLY A 321 -16.51 -2.94 -13.20
CA GLY A 321 -15.28 -2.33 -12.69
C GLY A 321 -15.28 -0.80 -12.69
N LEU A 322 -14.40 -0.20 -11.88
CA LEU A 322 -14.34 1.26 -11.73
C LEU A 322 -12.97 1.76 -11.26
N PRO A 323 -12.25 2.59 -12.04
CA PRO A 323 -10.98 3.18 -11.63
C PRO A 323 -11.16 4.23 -10.53
N GLU A 324 -10.12 4.44 -9.71
CA GLU A 324 -10.16 5.27 -8.50
C GLU A 324 -10.67 6.70 -8.76
N LYS A 325 -10.30 7.29 -9.91
CA LYS A 325 -10.76 8.63 -10.31
C LYS A 325 -12.29 8.79 -10.34
N TYR A 326 -13.03 7.68 -10.47
CA TYR A 326 -14.49 7.65 -10.51
C TYR A 326 -15.16 7.25 -9.19
N HIS A 327 -14.39 6.86 -8.18
CA HIS A 327 -14.92 6.44 -6.89
C HIS A 327 -15.70 7.57 -6.22
N GLY A 328 -16.97 7.31 -5.90
CA GLY A 328 -17.88 8.29 -5.33
C GLY A 328 -18.29 9.42 -6.29
N ARG A 329 -17.89 9.40 -7.57
CA ARG A 329 -18.24 10.45 -8.54
C ARG A 329 -19.61 10.22 -9.15
N THR A 330 -20.23 11.26 -9.70
CA THR A 330 -21.59 11.18 -10.26
C THR A 330 -21.69 11.90 -11.59
N SER A 331 -21.62 11.14 -12.67
CA SER A 331 -21.85 11.63 -14.03
C SER A 331 -22.40 10.51 -14.93
N GLY A 332 -22.93 10.88 -16.09
CA GLY A 332 -23.35 9.89 -17.09
C GLY A 332 -22.18 9.03 -17.58
N ARG A 333 -20.97 9.61 -17.65
CA ARG A 333 -19.73 8.90 -18.00
C ARG A 333 -19.37 7.86 -16.94
N VAL A 334 -19.39 8.24 -15.66
CA VAL A 334 -19.14 7.31 -14.54
C VAL A 334 -20.16 6.17 -14.54
N ARG A 335 -21.45 6.46 -14.73
CA ARG A 335 -22.50 5.43 -14.82
C ARG A 335 -22.28 4.51 -16.02
N SER A 336 -21.91 5.05 -17.17
CA SER A 336 -21.62 4.24 -18.37
C SER A 336 -20.44 3.31 -18.13
N HIS A 337 -19.34 3.82 -17.56
CA HIS A 337 -18.16 3.01 -17.28
C HIS A 337 -18.46 1.88 -16.28
N ALA A 338 -19.17 2.18 -15.20
CA ALA A 338 -19.55 1.17 -14.20
C ALA A 338 -20.47 0.06 -14.75
N LEU A 339 -21.17 0.31 -15.86
CA LEU A 339 -22.10 -0.64 -16.49
C LEU A 339 -21.47 -1.44 -17.63
N TYR A 340 -20.50 -0.88 -18.35
CA TYR A 340 -20.04 -1.44 -19.63
C TYR A 340 -18.50 -1.62 -19.71
N GLY A 341 -17.74 -0.95 -18.85
CA GLY A 341 -16.30 -0.76 -19.00
C GLY A 341 -15.95 0.18 -20.17
N ASP A 342 -14.65 0.39 -20.39
CA ASP A 342 -14.12 1.09 -21.57
C ASP A 342 -13.64 0.08 -22.62
N THR A 343 -14.06 0.27 -23.87
CA THR A 343 -13.67 -0.58 -25.01
C THR A 343 -12.53 0.03 -25.82
N THR A 344 -11.71 -0.80 -26.46
CA THR A 344 -10.63 -0.35 -27.37
C THR A 344 -11.19 0.16 -28.71
N GLY A 345 -12.44 -0.18 -29.01
CA GLY A 345 -13.08 0.04 -30.31
C GLY A 345 -12.94 -1.15 -31.26
N GLU A 346 -12.16 -2.17 -30.89
CA GLU A 346 -12.01 -3.42 -31.62
C GLU A 346 -13.01 -4.47 -31.13
N THR A 347 -13.29 -5.45 -31.99
CA THR A 347 -14.08 -6.65 -31.66
C THR A 347 -13.20 -7.88 -31.79
N ASP A 348 -13.32 -8.82 -30.87
CA ASP A 348 -12.60 -10.10 -30.92
C ASP A 348 -13.14 -11.02 -32.02
N GLU A 349 -12.54 -12.22 -32.14
CA GLU A 349 -12.93 -13.24 -33.11
C GLU A 349 -14.36 -13.79 -32.90
N PHE A 350 -14.96 -13.55 -31.74
CA PHE A 350 -16.34 -13.90 -31.38
C PHE A 350 -17.31 -12.72 -31.58
N GLY A 351 -16.84 -11.59 -32.10
CA GLY A 351 -17.65 -10.39 -32.35
C GLY A 351 -17.97 -9.58 -31.09
N LEU A 352 -17.28 -9.82 -29.97
CA LEU A 352 -17.46 -9.11 -28.70
C LEU A 352 -16.47 -7.94 -28.59
N PRO A 353 -16.86 -6.80 -27.98
CA PRO A 353 -15.94 -5.67 -27.81
C PRO A 353 -14.75 -6.00 -26.93
N VAL A 354 -13.54 -5.74 -27.43
CA VAL A 354 -12.30 -5.81 -26.65
C VAL A 354 -12.26 -4.63 -25.67
N ARG A 355 -11.93 -4.92 -24.41
CA ARG A 355 -11.92 -3.93 -23.31
C ARG A 355 -10.50 -3.66 -22.85
N TYR A 356 -10.26 -2.42 -22.39
CA TYR A 356 -9.00 -2.09 -21.74
C TYR A 356 -8.89 -2.82 -20.39
N PRO A 357 -7.74 -3.44 -20.06
CA PRO A 357 -7.56 -4.20 -18.82
C PRO A 357 -7.31 -3.28 -17.62
N TRP A 358 -8.29 -2.41 -17.29
CA TRP A 358 -8.12 -1.38 -16.26
C TRP A 358 -7.72 -1.94 -14.88
N ALA A 359 -8.09 -3.17 -14.57
CA ALA A 359 -7.74 -3.86 -13.33
C ALA A 359 -6.22 -4.11 -13.22
N GLU A 360 -5.52 -4.35 -14.33
CA GLU A 360 -4.05 -4.49 -14.37
C GLU A 360 -3.34 -3.18 -14.05
N ASP A 361 -3.96 -2.04 -14.40
CA ASP A 361 -3.41 -0.70 -14.17
C ASP A 361 -3.99 -0.04 -12.91
N TYR A 362 -4.88 -0.72 -12.18
CA TYR A 362 -5.49 -0.16 -10.99
C TYR A 362 -4.44 -0.03 -9.87
N ARG A 363 -4.39 1.16 -9.26
CA ARG A 363 -3.46 1.51 -8.16
C ARG A 363 -4.18 2.21 -7.01
N GLY A 364 -5.51 2.11 -6.96
CA GLY A 364 -6.32 2.81 -5.97
C GLY A 364 -6.35 2.10 -4.62
N LYS A 365 -6.72 2.86 -3.59
CA LYS A 365 -6.70 2.36 -2.20
C LYS A 365 -7.83 1.39 -1.88
N ALA A 366 -9.01 1.58 -2.47
CA ALA A 366 -10.18 0.76 -2.19
C ALA A 366 -10.09 -0.59 -2.92
N ALA A 367 -10.58 -1.65 -2.28
CA ALA A 367 -10.87 -2.90 -2.97
C ALA A 367 -12.03 -2.68 -3.95
N VAL A 368 -11.88 -3.08 -5.22
CA VAL A 368 -12.95 -2.96 -6.22
C VAL A 368 -13.50 -4.34 -6.55
N VAL A 369 -14.76 -4.59 -6.21
CA VAL A 369 -15.43 -5.87 -6.43
C VAL A 369 -16.47 -5.69 -7.53
N TYR A 370 -16.42 -6.56 -8.54
CA TYR A 370 -17.20 -6.40 -9.77
C TYR A 370 -17.53 -7.75 -10.45
N GLY A 371 -18.34 -7.72 -11.52
CA GLY A 371 -18.73 -8.87 -12.35
C GLY A 371 -18.50 -8.58 -13.85
N HIS A 372 -19.54 -8.75 -14.67
CA HIS A 372 -19.65 -8.36 -16.09
C HIS A 372 -18.93 -9.22 -17.13
N THR A 373 -17.71 -9.67 -16.84
CA THR A 373 -16.91 -10.48 -17.79
C THR A 373 -16.58 -11.81 -17.14
N PRO A 374 -17.18 -12.93 -17.61
CA PRO A 374 -16.98 -14.23 -17.01
C PRO A 374 -15.50 -14.64 -16.99
N VAL A 375 -15.02 -15.07 -15.82
CA VAL A 375 -13.69 -15.66 -15.63
C VAL A 375 -13.82 -17.07 -15.06
N PRO A 376 -12.89 -18.00 -15.33
CA PRO A 376 -12.98 -19.37 -14.79
C PRO A 376 -12.97 -19.43 -13.25
N THR A 377 -12.24 -18.51 -12.62
CA THR A 377 -12.02 -18.47 -11.17
C THR A 377 -11.82 -17.03 -10.74
N ALA A 378 -12.45 -16.65 -9.62
CA ALA A 378 -12.29 -15.32 -9.04
C ALA A 378 -10.91 -15.21 -8.38
N THR A 379 -10.09 -14.25 -8.83
CA THR A 379 -8.73 -14.02 -8.30
C THR A 379 -8.51 -12.53 -8.05
N TRP A 380 -7.78 -12.20 -6.98
CA TRP A 380 -7.41 -10.82 -6.69
C TRP A 380 -6.34 -10.32 -7.66
N LEU A 381 -6.61 -9.20 -8.31
CA LEU A 381 -5.70 -8.50 -9.21
C LEU A 381 -5.58 -7.04 -8.78
N ASN A 382 -4.41 -6.60 -8.31
CA ASN A 382 -4.19 -5.20 -7.91
C ASN A 382 -5.24 -4.62 -6.94
N ASN A 383 -5.79 -5.42 -6.03
CA ASN A 383 -6.88 -5.04 -5.12
C ASN A 383 -8.24 -4.87 -5.83
N THR A 384 -8.42 -5.52 -6.97
CA THR A 384 -9.71 -5.69 -7.63
C THR A 384 -10.02 -7.19 -7.76
N ILE A 385 -11.29 -7.55 -7.88
CA ILE A 385 -11.70 -8.95 -8.07
C ILE A 385 -13.01 -9.02 -8.86
N CYS A 386 -13.01 -9.87 -9.90
CA CYS A 386 -14.20 -10.23 -10.66
C CYS A 386 -14.88 -11.45 -10.03
N LEU A 387 -16.16 -11.35 -9.72
CA LEU A 387 -17.00 -12.42 -9.16
C LEU A 387 -17.93 -13.06 -10.20
N ASP A 388 -17.94 -12.57 -11.44
CA ASP A 388 -18.62 -13.27 -12.53
C ASP A 388 -17.77 -14.48 -12.93
N THR A 389 -18.15 -15.63 -12.39
CA THR A 389 -17.53 -16.93 -12.70
C THR A 389 -18.41 -17.78 -13.63
N GLY A 390 -19.28 -17.14 -14.41
CA GLY A 390 -20.04 -17.77 -15.47
C GLY A 390 -21.09 -18.78 -15.01
N ALA A 391 -21.79 -18.53 -13.89
CA ALA A 391 -22.80 -19.44 -13.33
C ALA A 391 -23.81 -19.93 -14.39
N VAL A 392 -24.39 -19.01 -15.17
CA VAL A 392 -25.37 -19.34 -16.22
C VAL A 392 -24.81 -20.18 -17.37
N PHE A 393 -23.50 -20.17 -17.56
CA PHE A 393 -22.78 -20.91 -18.60
C PHE A 393 -22.21 -22.25 -18.10
N GLY A 394 -22.63 -22.71 -16.92
CA GLY A 394 -22.14 -23.96 -16.31
C GLY A 394 -20.90 -23.81 -15.43
N GLY A 395 -20.49 -22.57 -15.11
CA GLY A 395 -19.40 -22.27 -14.19
C GLY A 395 -19.83 -22.35 -12.72
N ARG A 396 -19.56 -21.29 -11.94
CA ARG A 396 -19.92 -21.20 -10.52
C ARG A 396 -20.62 -19.88 -10.24
N LEU A 397 -21.49 -19.84 -9.23
CA LEU A 397 -21.96 -18.59 -8.64
C LEU A 397 -21.09 -18.29 -7.42
N THR A 398 -20.38 -17.16 -7.45
CA THR A 398 -19.33 -16.83 -6.48
C THR A 398 -19.70 -15.60 -5.66
N ALA A 399 -19.37 -15.64 -4.37
CA ALA A 399 -19.45 -14.52 -3.44
C ALA A 399 -18.11 -14.26 -2.73
N LEU A 400 -17.91 -13.00 -2.34
CA LEU A 400 -16.80 -12.55 -1.50
C LEU A 400 -17.31 -12.11 -0.14
N ARG A 401 -16.77 -12.71 0.93
CA ARG A 401 -16.95 -12.23 2.31
C ARG A 401 -16.00 -11.07 2.59
N TRP A 402 -16.55 -9.94 3.04
CA TRP A 402 -15.79 -8.75 3.43
C TRP A 402 -16.03 -8.41 4.90
N PRO A 403 -14.98 -8.12 5.70
CA PRO A 403 -13.59 -7.83 5.32
C PRO A 403 -12.66 -9.05 5.21
N GLU A 404 -13.16 -10.27 5.37
CA GLU A 404 -12.35 -11.49 5.45
C GLU A 404 -11.59 -11.82 4.16
N ARG A 405 -12.07 -11.31 3.01
CA ARG A 405 -11.58 -11.60 1.65
C ARG A 405 -11.66 -13.10 1.29
N GLU A 406 -12.57 -13.84 1.93
CA GLU A 406 -12.83 -15.25 1.69
C GLU A 406 -13.82 -15.42 0.53
N LEU A 407 -13.51 -16.32 -0.41
CA LEU A 407 -14.41 -16.68 -1.51
C LEU A 407 -15.31 -17.85 -1.10
N VAL A 408 -16.60 -17.72 -1.39
CA VAL A 408 -17.60 -18.76 -1.18
C VAL A 408 -18.38 -18.92 -2.48
N ASP A 409 -18.42 -20.13 -3.02
CA ASP A 409 -19.07 -20.38 -4.30
C ASP A 409 -19.90 -21.67 -4.29
N VAL A 410 -20.77 -21.82 -5.30
CA VAL A 410 -21.52 -23.04 -5.59
C VAL A 410 -21.44 -23.34 -7.10
N PRO A 411 -21.31 -24.62 -7.50
CA PRO A 411 -21.33 -24.97 -8.92
C PRO A 411 -22.71 -24.69 -9.53
N ALA A 412 -22.74 -24.34 -10.82
CA ALA A 412 -23.99 -24.28 -11.58
C ALA A 412 -24.67 -25.65 -11.62
N GLU A 413 -26.01 -25.68 -11.61
CA GLU A 413 -26.78 -26.93 -11.70
C GLU A 413 -26.59 -27.59 -13.08
N GLN A 414 -26.52 -26.77 -14.12
CA GLN A 414 -26.24 -27.15 -15.50
C GLN A 414 -25.84 -25.94 -16.34
N VAL A 415 -25.53 -26.15 -17.62
CA VAL A 415 -25.40 -25.06 -18.61
C VAL A 415 -26.79 -24.56 -18.97
N TRP A 416 -27.20 -23.41 -18.44
CA TRP A 416 -28.51 -22.81 -18.70
C TRP A 416 -28.54 -22.04 -20.02
N TYR A 417 -27.41 -21.47 -20.42
CA TYR A 417 -27.25 -20.74 -21.67
C TYR A 417 -25.88 -21.07 -22.27
N GLU A 418 -25.81 -21.28 -23.58
CA GLU A 418 -24.55 -21.63 -24.25
C GLU A 418 -23.61 -20.41 -24.33
N PRO A 419 -22.36 -20.51 -23.85
CA PRO A 419 -21.43 -19.40 -23.88
C PRO A 419 -20.96 -19.11 -25.31
N ALA A 420 -21.00 -17.84 -25.72
CA ALA A 420 -20.47 -17.40 -27.01
C ALA A 420 -18.94 -17.56 -27.10
N ARG A 421 -18.26 -17.51 -25.95
CA ARG A 421 -16.82 -17.74 -25.78
C ARG A 421 -16.62 -18.85 -24.74
N PRO A 422 -15.82 -19.89 -25.00
CA PRO A 422 -15.51 -20.91 -24.00
C PRO A 422 -15.03 -20.28 -22.69
N LEU A 423 -15.64 -20.67 -21.57
CA LEU A 423 -15.23 -20.18 -20.24
C LEU A 423 -13.77 -20.53 -19.94
N ALA A 424 -13.33 -21.73 -20.36
CA ALA A 424 -11.95 -22.16 -20.32
C ALA A 424 -11.27 -21.85 -21.65
N THR A 425 -10.51 -20.76 -21.69
CA THR A 425 -9.44 -20.59 -22.68
C THR A 425 -8.11 -20.74 -21.96
N GLU A 426 -7.28 -21.70 -22.38
CA GLU A 426 -5.85 -21.84 -22.05
C GLU A 426 -5.06 -20.65 -22.66
N ALA A 427 -5.49 -19.43 -22.42
CA ALA A 427 -4.79 -18.23 -22.82
C ALA A 427 -3.79 -17.88 -21.70
N PRO A 428 -2.48 -17.98 -21.95
CA PRO A 428 -1.47 -17.56 -20.97
C PRO A 428 -1.64 -16.07 -20.67
N GLY A 429 -1.64 -15.70 -19.39
CA GLY A 429 -1.48 -14.30 -18.96
C GLY A 429 -2.72 -13.58 -18.41
N GLY A 430 -3.91 -14.18 -18.38
CA GLY A 430 -5.08 -13.59 -17.71
C GLY A 430 -5.13 -13.82 -16.18
N HIS A 431 -4.39 -14.82 -15.71
CA HIS A 431 -4.23 -15.18 -14.29
C HIS A 431 -3.06 -14.45 -13.61
N GLU A 432 -2.16 -13.88 -14.40
CA GLU A 432 -0.93 -13.28 -13.91
C GLU A 432 -1.15 -11.79 -13.76
N GLY A 433 -1.33 -11.34 -12.52
CA GLY A 433 -1.25 -9.91 -12.26
C GLY A 433 0.01 -9.35 -12.88
N ARG A 434 -0.16 -8.33 -13.72
CA ARG A 434 0.91 -7.74 -14.52
C ARG A 434 2.14 -7.52 -13.61
N PRO A 435 3.34 -7.95 -14.02
CA PRO A 435 4.55 -7.77 -13.23
C PRO A 435 4.77 -6.30 -12.89
N LEU A 436 5.57 -6.06 -11.85
CA LEU A 436 6.00 -4.73 -11.39
C LEU A 436 6.25 -3.79 -12.57
N ASP A 437 5.59 -2.64 -12.58
CA ASP A 437 5.84 -1.62 -13.58
C ASP A 437 7.05 -0.78 -13.14
N LEU A 438 7.88 -0.37 -14.10
CA LEU A 438 8.95 0.59 -13.87
C LEU A 438 8.41 1.86 -13.17
N ALA A 439 7.22 2.30 -13.56
CA ALA A 439 6.52 3.44 -12.99
C ALA A 439 6.10 3.24 -11.53
N ASP A 440 6.16 2.02 -10.98
CA ASP A 440 5.91 1.79 -9.54
C ASP A 440 7.12 2.24 -8.70
N VAL A 441 8.33 2.17 -9.26
CA VAL A 441 9.60 2.34 -8.49
C VAL A 441 10.50 3.49 -8.98
N GLN A 442 10.25 4.05 -10.16
CA GLN A 442 11.06 5.16 -10.72
C GLN A 442 10.73 6.52 -10.08
N GLY A 443 11.72 7.42 -10.01
CA GLY A 443 11.52 8.82 -9.59
C GLY A 443 11.49 9.01 -8.06
N ARG A 444 11.15 10.23 -7.62
CA ARG A 444 11.00 10.51 -6.18
C ARG A 444 9.76 9.81 -5.63
N ARG A 445 9.94 8.99 -4.58
CA ARG A 445 8.86 8.21 -3.96
C ARG A 445 8.69 8.56 -2.50
N THR A 446 7.49 8.32 -1.98
CA THR A 446 7.21 8.40 -0.54
C THR A 446 6.35 7.21 -0.17
N VAL A 447 6.92 6.31 0.62
CA VAL A 447 6.22 5.14 1.13
C VAL A 447 5.68 5.49 2.50
N GLU A 448 4.36 5.36 2.67
CA GLU A 448 3.72 5.45 3.96
C GLU A 448 3.80 4.11 4.67
N THR A 449 4.22 4.10 5.93
CA THR A 449 4.41 2.90 6.74
C THR A 449 3.63 3.02 8.05
N ARG A 450 3.06 1.91 8.54
CA ARG A 450 2.33 1.86 9.82
C ARG A 450 3.22 2.27 11.00
N HIS A 451 4.51 1.90 10.96
CA HIS A 451 5.43 2.08 12.10
C HIS A 451 6.37 3.29 11.99
N GLY A 452 6.76 3.69 10.78
CA GLY A 452 7.73 4.75 10.51
C GLY A 452 7.15 6.03 9.89
N GLY A 453 5.83 6.09 9.66
CA GLY A 453 5.19 7.21 8.97
C GLY A 453 5.62 7.28 7.50
N ARG A 454 5.82 8.51 6.98
CA ARG A 454 6.17 8.74 5.57
C ARG A 454 7.68 8.74 5.38
N ILE A 455 8.20 7.78 4.62
CA ILE A 455 9.61 7.64 4.29
C ILE A 455 9.80 8.01 2.81
N THR A 456 10.57 9.06 2.56
CA THR A 456 10.87 9.54 1.21
C THR A 456 12.16 8.90 0.68
N VAL A 457 12.10 8.43 -0.56
CA VAL A 457 13.24 7.95 -1.34
C VAL A 457 13.54 8.96 -2.45
N ARG A 458 14.81 9.33 -2.59
CA ARG A 458 15.25 10.23 -3.67
C ARG A 458 15.40 9.46 -4.97
N GLU A 459 15.20 10.15 -6.08
CA GLU A 459 15.25 9.57 -7.42
C GLU A 459 16.59 8.88 -7.75
N GLU A 460 17.71 9.51 -7.35
CA GLU A 460 19.06 8.96 -7.53
C GLU A 460 19.24 7.58 -6.85
N ASN A 461 18.66 7.41 -5.66
CA ASN A 461 18.71 6.16 -4.91
C ASN A 461 17.78 5.10 -5.51
N ALA A 462 16.60 5.51 -5.97
CA ALA A 462 15.66 4.61 -6.65
C ALA A 462 16.24 4.03 -7.94
N ALA A 463 16.98 4.84 -8.71
CA ALA A 463 17.65 4.38 -9.93
C ALA A 463 18.73 3.31 -9.64
N ALA A 464 19.50 3.48 -8.57
CA ALA A 464 20.50 2.50 -8.16
C ALA A 464 19.86 1.17 -7.71
N ALA A 465 18.76 1.22 -6.96
CA ALA A 465 18.01 0.04 -6.55
C ALA A 465 17.41 -0.71 -7.75
N LEU A 466 16.90 0.02 -8.73
CA LEU A 466 16.35 -0.55 -9.96
C LEU A 466 17.39 -1.33 -10.75
N GLU A 467 18.63 -0.82 -10.87
CA GLU A 467 19.72 -1.53 -11.54
C GLU A 467 19.97 -2.89 -10.88
N VAL A 468 20.05 -2.91 -9.54
CA VAL A 468 20.31 -4.12 -8.77
C VAL A 468 19.18 -5.14 -8.92
N MET A 469 17.93 -4.69 -8.75
CA MET A 469 16.77 -5.58 -8.78
C MET A 469 16.48 -6.12 -10.19
N SER A 470 16.60 -5.28 -11.23
CA SER A 470 16.26 -5.69 -12.60
C SER A 470 17.29 -6.64 -13.22
N ARG A 471 18.57 -6.55 -12.81
CA ARG A 471 19.66 -7.26 -13.48
C ARG A 471 20.22 -8.45 -12.73
N PHE A 472 20.15 -8.43 -11.39
CA PHE A 472 20.90 -9.37 -10.56
C PHE A 472 20.07 -10.04 -9.46
N ALA A 473 18.84 -9.60 -9.20
CA ALA A 473 17.99 -10.24 -8.21
C ALA A 473 17.44 -11.58 -8.71
N VAL A 474 16.98 -12.41 -7.77
CA VAL A 474 16.05 -13.50 -8.11
C VAL A 474 14.73 -12.91 -8.62
N ASP A 475 13.82 -13.76 -9.10
CA ASP A 475 12.47 -13.33 -9.48
C ASP A 475 11.88 -12.44 -8.39
N PRO A 476 11.58 -11.15 -8.67
CA PRO A 476 11.09 -10.22 -7.67
C PRO A 476 9.85 -10.74 -6.93
N ARG A 477 9.00 -11.55 -7.57
CA ARG A 477 7.83 -12.18 -6.94
C ARG A 477 8.17 -12.97 -5.67
N LEU A 478 9.41 -13.47 -5.58
CA LEU A 478 9.94 -14.24 -4.45
C LEU A 478 10.76 -13.40 -3.45
N VAL A 479 10.80 -12.07 -3.61
CA VAL A 479 11.55 -11.13 -2.75
C VAL A 479 10.59 -10.20 -2.00
N PRO A 480 9.71 -10.72 -1.12
CA PRO A 480 8.73 -9.88 -0.44
C PRO A 480 9.32 -9.03 0.70
N TYR A 481 10.61 -9.18 1.00
CA TYR A 481 11.30 -8.52 2.10
C TYR A 481 12.79 -8.35 1.82
N LEU A 482 13.36 -7.22 2.26
CA LEU A 482 14.80 -7.04 2.40
C LEU A 482 15.14 -6.62 3.83
N PRO A 483 16.20 -7.21 4.43
CA PRO A 483 16.58 -6.94 5.80
C PRO A 483 17.18 -5.55 5.95
N PRO A 484 16.94 -4.87 7.09
CA PRO A 484 17.49 -3.55 7.33
C PRO A 484 18.98 -3.60 7.63
N THR A 485 19.63 -2.48 7.38
CA THR A 485 20.95 -2.17 7.92
C THR A 485 20.92 -2.12 9.44
N MET A 486 22.07 -2.33 10.07
CA MET A 486 22.20 -2.33 11.52
C MET A 486 23.25 -1.32 11.97
N ALA A 487 22.97 -0.58 13.03
CA ALA A 487 23.90 0.39 13.61
C ALA A 487 24.71 -0.25 14.76
N PRO A 488 25.98 0.14 14.94
CA PRO A 488 26.75 -0.28 16.10
C PRO A 488 26.38 0.53 17.34
N THR A 489 26.83 0.02 18.47
CA THR A 489 26.76 0.75 19.74
C THR A 489 27.57 2.06 19.69
N ALA A 490 27.29 2.96 20.63
CA ALA A 490 28.11 4.16 20.83
C ALA A 490 29.57 3.78 21.06
N THR A 491 30.49 4.68 20.75
CA THR A 491 31.91 4.43 21.03
C THR A 491 32.13 4.35 22.53
N SER A 492 32.89 3.35 22.98
CA SER A 492 33.10 3.12 24.40
C SER A 492 34.34 3.83 24.93
N ASP A 493 34.24 4.27 26.18
CA ASP A 493 35.36 4.83 26.95
C ASP A 493 36.22 3.75 27.63
N VAL A 494 35.76 2.49 27.67
CA VAL A 494 36.52 1.37 28.23
C VAL A 494 37.86 1.22 27.50
N GLU A 495 38.95 1.13 28.27
CA GLU A 495 40.31 1.09 27.74
C GLU A 495 40.50 -0.10 26.78
N GLY A 496 41.04 0.17 25.59
CA GLY A 496 41.30 -0.85 24.57
C GLY A 496 40.09 -1.30 23.75
N TYR A 497 38.89 -0.78 24.03
CA TYR A 497 37.66 -1.10 23.31
C TYR A 497 37.15 0.11 22.50
N LEU A 498 36.66 -0.17 21.30
CA LEU A 498 35.90 0.78 20.49
C LEU A 498 34.39 0.57 20.69
N GLU A 499 33.98 -0.68 20.81
CA GLU A 499 32.61 -1.11 21.09
C GLU A 499 32.63 -1.96 22.37
N HIS A 500 31.66 -1.70 23.26
CA HIS A 500 31.51 -2.43 24.51
C HIS A 500 30.02 -2.62 24.83
N PRO A 501 29.60 -3.77 25.40
CA PRO A 501 28.19 -4.06 25.69
C PRO A 501 27.49 -3.01 26.55
N ALA A 502 28.22 -2.42 27.49
CA ALA A 502 27.70 -1.39 28.42
C ALA A 502 26.99 -0.25 27.69
N GLU A 503 27.54 0.19 26.54
CA GLU A 503 26.96 1.29 25.78
C GLU A 503 25.63 0.92 25.10
N ALA A 504 25.46 -0.35 24.70
CA ALA A 504 24.23 -0.83 24.10
C ALA A 504 23.13 -0.97 25.16
N PHE A 505 23.47 -1.50 26.33
CA PHE A 505 22.53 -1.64 27.46
C PHE A 505 22.10 -0.27 27.99
N ALA A 506 23.03 0.66 28.17
CA ALA A 506 22.73 2.03 28.59
C ALA A 506 21.81 2.76 27.59
N GLN A 507 22.04 2.58 26.29
CA GLN A 507 21.15 3.14 25.26
C GLN A 507 19.73 2.57 25.37
N TYR A 508 19.58 1.25 25.48
CA TYR A 508 18.26 0.63 25.61
C TYR A 508 17.56 1.02 26.92
N ALA A 509 18.27 1.12 28.04
CA ALA A 509 17.73 1.65 29.29
C ALA A 509 17.20 3.08 29.12
N ALA A 510 17.98 3.95 28.45
CA ALA A 510 17.59 5.34 28.17
C ALA A 510 16.38 5.45 27.23
N ASP A 511 16.22 4.49 26.31
CA ASP A 511 15.08 4.38 25.41
C ASP A 511 13.84 3.77 26.10
N GLY A 512 13.94 3.35 27.37
CA GLY A 512 12.85 2.78 28.15
C GLY A 512 12.67 1.27 28.00
N VAL A 513 13.66 0.56 27.44
CA VAL A 513 13.64 -0.89 27.24
C VAL A 513 14.22 -1.60 28.45
N ALA A 514 13.35 -2.21 29.26
CA ALA A 514 13.76 -2.92 30.48
C ALA A 514 14.49 -4.23 30.21
N ARG A 515 14.12 -4.97 29.15
CA ARG A 515 14.67 -6.31 28.87
C ARG A 515 15.13 -6.42 27.44
N VAL A 516 16.36 -6.90 27.27
CA VAL A 516 16.99 -7.16 25.97
C VAL A 516 17.43 -8.61 25.85
N VAL A 517 17.53 -9.10 24.62
CA VAL A 517 18.18 -10.36 24.28
C VAL A 517 19.49 -10.07 23.55
N CYS A 518 20.57 -10.65 24.04
CA CYS A 518 21.88 -10.66 23.40
C CYS A 518 21.99 -11.95 22.58
N GLU A 519 22.01 -11.83 21.26
CA GLU A 519 22.21 -12.95 20.34
C GLU A 519 23.64 -12.97 19.80
N GLU A 520 24.25 -14.14 19.68
CA GLU A 520 25.55 -14.30 19.01
C GLU A 520 25.45 -13.74 17.59
N LYS A 521 26.34 -12.80 17.27
CA LYS A 521 26.47 -12.28 15.92
C LYS A 521 27.28 -13.27 15.11
N HIS A 522 26.60 -14.10 14.33
CA HIS A 522 27.23 -15.04 13.42
C HIS A 522 28.00 -14.29 12.32
N MET A 523 29.24 -14.70 12.06
CA MET A 523 30.06 -14.14 11.00
C MET A 523 29.85 -14.91 9.70
N GLY A 524 28.89 -14.47 8.90
CA GLY A 524 28.52 -15.12 7.64
C GLY A 524 28.06 -14.13 6.59
N SER A 525 26.97 -14.45 5.93
CA SER A 525 26.23 -13.49 5.11
C SER A 525 24.74 -13.64 5.37
N ARG A 526 24.07 -12.51 5.61
CA ARG A 526 22.62 -12.42 5.77
C ARG A 526 21.90 -13.08 4.60
N ALA A 527 21.01 -14.01 4.92
CA ALA A 527 20.22 -14.79 3.98
C ALA A 527 18.75 -14.75 4.39
N VAL A 528 17.89 -14.40 3.44
CA VAL A 528 16.45 -14.53 3.59
C VAL A 528 16.02 -15.81 2.89
N VAL A 529 15.21 -16.62 3.58
CA VAL A 529 14.78 -17.95 3.12
C VAL A 529 13.26 -17.99 3.04
N LEU A 530 12.72 -17.98 1.83
CA LEU A 530 11.31 -18.24 1.57
C LEU A 530 11.16 -19.73 1.24
N VAL A 531 10.37 -20.46 2.01
CA VAL A 531 10.11 -21.89 1.82
C VAL A 531 8.62 -22.12 1.68
N CYS A 532 8.20 -22.70 0.56
CA CYS A 532 6.85 -23.21 0.36
C CYS A 532 6.81 -24.72 0.61
N ARG A 533 5.64 -25.22 1.01
CA ARG A 533 5.39 -26.66 1.21
C ARG A 533 5.62 -27.45 -0.08
N ASP A 534 5.28 -26.87 -1.23
CA ASP A 534 5.53 -27.43 -2.56
C ASP A 534 5.53 -26.32 -3.62
N ALA A 535 5.69 -26.71 -4.89
CA ALA A 535 5.70 -25.79 -6.02
C ALA A 535 4.31 -25.22 -6.35
N ALA A 536 3.22 -25.95 -6.06
CA ALA A 536 1.86 -25.47 -6.32
C ALA A 536 1.54 -24.29 -5.39
N VAL A 537 1.95 -24.38 -4.12
CA VAL A 537 1.87 -23.25 -3.17
C VAL A 537 2.66 -22.05 -3.68
N ALA A 538 3.86 -22.24 -4.22
CA ALA A 538 4.66 -21.14 -4.74
C ALA A 538 3.94 -20.45 -5.92
N HIS A 539 3.35 -21.22 -6.84
CA HIS A 539 2.54 -20.72 -7.94
C HIS A 539 1.30 -19.95 -7.43
N GLU A 540 0.47 -20.58 -6.60
CA GLU A 540 -0.77 -19.99 -6.09
C GLU A 540 -0.51 -18.70 -5.30
N ARG A 541 0.53 -18.71 -4.44
CA ARG A 541 0.79 -17.60 -3.52
C ARG A 541 1.62 -16.48 -4.12
N PHE A 542 2.61 -16.79 -4.94
CA PHE A 542 3.60 -15.82 -5.45
C PHE A 542 3.52 -15.64 -6.96
N GLY A 543 2.69 -16.42 -7.67
CA GLY A 543 2.47 -16.29 -9.11
C GLY A 543 3.69 -16.67 -9.95
N VAL A 544 4.55 -17.57 -9.48
CA VAL A 544 5.71 -18.10 -10.24
C VAL A 544 5.29 -19.23 -11.17
N ALA A 545 6.09 -19.56 -12.19
CA ALA A 545 5.71 -20.53 -13.23
C ALA A 545 5.46 -21.96 -12.69
N GLU A 546 4.50 -22.67 -13.30
CA GLU A 546 4.29 -24.12 -13.11
C GLU A 546 5.06 -24.96 -14.15
N GLY A 547 5.32 -26.23 -13.84
CA GLY A 547 5.95 -27.19 -14.76
C GLY A 547 7.48 -27.07 -14.81
N ASP A 548 8.06 -27.04 -16.00
CA ASP A 548 9.52 -26.94 -16.19
C ASP A 548 10.03 -25.59 -15.66
N GLY A 549 10.88 -25.64 -14.62
CA GLY A 549 11.37 -24.44 -13.94
C GLY A 549 10.54 -24.02 -12.72
N ALA A 550 9.59 -24.85 -12.29
CA ALA A 550 8.87 -24.66 -11.03
C ALA A 550 9.84 -24.57 -9.84
N VAL A 551 9.57 -23.63 -8.94
CA VAL A 551 10.37 -23.39 -7.73
C VAL A 551 9.52 -23.61 -6.48
N THR A 552 10.18 -23.93 -5.38
CA THR A 552 9.52 -24.18 -4.08
C THR A 552 9.79 -23.07 -3.06
N GLY A 553 10.38 -21.95 -3.50
CA GLY A 553 10.83 -20.88 -2.63
C GLY A 553 12.03 -20.12 -3.20
N ALA A 554 12.74 -19.38 -2.33
CA ALA A 554 13.92 -18.62 -2.70
C ALA A 554 14.90 -18.47 -1.53
N LEU A 555 16.20 -18.43 -1.85
CA LEU A 555 17.28 -18.12 -0.93
C LEU A 555 18.08 -16.94 -1.48
N TYR A 556 17.97 -15.78 -0.84
CA TYR A 556 18.53 -14.53 -1.37
C TYR A 556 19.25 -13.69 -0.32
N THR A 557 20.14 -12.83 -0.80
CA THR A 557 20.98 -11.94 0.01
C THR A 557 20.23 -10.67 0.43
N ARG A 558 20.84 -9.85 1.29
CA ARG A 558 20.32 -8.52 1.69
C ARG A 558 20.01 -7.54 0.54
N THR A 559 20.40 -7.85 -0.70
CA THR A 559 20.12 -7.03 -1.90
C THR A 559 19.21 -7.74 -2.91
N GLY A 560 18.56 -8.85 -2.54
CA GLY A 560 17.66 -9.60 -3.41
C GLY A 560 18.36 -10.54 -4.39
N ARG A 561 19.69 -10.58 -4.41
CA ARG A 561 20.48 -11.46 -5.30
C ARG A 561 20.40 -12.92 -4.85
N PRO A 562 20.43 -13.89 -5.77
CA PRO A 562 20.53 -15.30 -5.42
C PRO A 562 21.75 -15.54 -4.54
N PHE A 563 21.58 -16.35 -3.50
CA PHE A 563 22.69 -16.66 -2.61
C PHE A 563 23.72 -17.55 -3.30
N PHE A 564 23.27 -18.58 -4.02
CA PHE A 564 24.10 -19.46 -4.84
C PHE A 564 23.84 -19.25 -6.32
N ASP A 565 24.86 -19.43 -7.14
CA ASP A 565 24.70 -19.40 -8.60
C ASP A 565 24.02 -20.68 -9.13
N SER A 566 24.03 -21.76 -8.33
CA SER A 566 23.38 -23.04 -8.64
C SER A 566 21.96 -23.10 -8.06
N ALA A 567 20.97 -23.32 -8.94
CA ALA A 567 19.58 -23.58 -8.55
C ALA A 567 19.44 -24.87 -7.74
N GLU A 568 20.20 -25.91 -8.08
CA GLU A 568 20.22 -27.20 -7.37
C GLU A 568 20.69 -27.04 -5.92
N MET A 569 21.74 -26.23 -5.69
CA MET A 569 22.24 -25.96 -4.34
C MET A 569 21.24 -25.14 -3.53
N THR A 570 20.52 -24.22 -4.19
CA THR A 570 19.42 -23.48 -3.56
C THR A 570 18.30 -24.41 -3.14
N GLU A 571 17.80 -25.28 -4.04
CA GLU A 571 16.74 -26.24 -3.71
C GLU A 571 17.20 -27.24 -2.63
N ALA A 572 18.46 -27.67 -2.63
CA ALA A 572 18.98 -28.56 -1.58
C ALA A 572 18.95 -27.91 -0.19
N VAL A 573 19.14 -26.59 -0.09
CA VAL A 573 18.94 -25.85 1.18
C VAL A 573 17.46 -25.72 1.50
N LEU A 574 16.62 -25.33 0.53
CA LEU A 574 15.18 -25.18 0.73
C LEU A 574 14.52 -26.48 1.17
N GLY A 575 14.88 -27.61 0.57
CA GLY A 575 14.40 -28.94 0.94
C GLY A 575 14.73 -29.30 2.39
N ARG A 576 15.98 -29.10 2.83
CA ARG A 576 16.37 -29.36 4.23
C ARG A 576 15.64 -28.47 5.23
N VAL A 577 15.42 -27.19 4.90
CA VAL A 577 14.62 -26.29 5.74
C VAL A 577 13.15 -26.74 5.75
N ARG A 578 12.58 -27.09 4.60
CA ARG A 578 11.20 -27.59 4.46
C ARG A 578 10.98 -28.87 5.28
N ASP A 579 11.93 -29.79 5.25
CA ASP A 579 11.88 -31.02 6.04
C ASP A 579 11.89 -30.70 7.53
N ALA A 580 12.75 -29.78 7.98
CA ALA A 580 12.79 -29.34 9.38
C ALA A 580 11.49 -28.65 9.82
N VAL A 581 10.92 -27.77 9.00
CA VAL A 581 9.62 -27.10 9.26
C VAL A 581 8.48 -28.14 9.35
N THR A 582 8.50 -29.13 8.46
CA THR A 582 7.52 -30.22 8.42
C THR A 582 7.63 -31.11 9.65
N ALA A 583 8.82 -31.60 9.96
CA ALA A 583 9.08 -32.45 11.12
C ALA A 583 8.80 -31.73 12.44
N ALA A 584 9.05 -30.43 12.51
CA ALA A 584 8.68 -29.61 13.64
C ALA A 584 7.16 -29.39 13.78
N GLY A 585 6.33 -29.72 12.78
CA GLY A 585 4.89 -29.50 12.80
C GLY A 585 4.50 -28.01 12.76
N LEU A 586 5.34 -27.17 12.14
CA LEU A 586 5.12 -25.72 12.10
C LEU A 586 4.05 -25.30 11.11
N TRP A 587 3.80 -26.09 10.06
CA TRP A 587 2.72 -25.81 9.12
C TRP A 587 1.35 -25.72 9.81
N ASP A 588 1.01 -26.74 10.60
CA ASP A 588 -0.28 -26.80 11.28
C ASP A 588 -0.33 -25.85 12.48
N ALA A 589 0.79 -25.73 13.23
CA ALA A 589 0.86 -24.85 14.39
C ALA A 589 0.72 -23.35 14.04
N LEU A 590 1.13 -22.96 12.83
CA LEU A 590 1.05 -21.59 12.34
C LEU A 590 -0.07 -21.38 11.31
N ASP A 591 -0.85 -22.43 11.00
CA ASP A 591 -1.89 -22.45 9.95
C ASP A 591 -1.38 -21.90 8.61
N THR A 592 -0.34 -22.55 8.08
CA THR A 592 0.38 -22.06 6.91
C THR A 592 0.99 -23.15 6.05
N ASP A 593 1.26 -22.79 4.80
CA ASP A 593 1.88 -23.59 3.77
C ASP A 593 3.16 -22.94 3.19
N TRP A 594 3.55 -21.75 3.68
CA TRP A 594 4.81 -21.11 3.38
C TRP A 594 5.35 -20.36 4.60
N VAL A 595 6.68 -20.27 4.71
CA VAL A 595 7.38 -19.57 5.79
C VAL A 595 8.49 -18.72 5.21
N LEU A 596 8.60 -17.48 5.70
CA LEU A 596 9.71 -16.58 5.39
C LEU A 596 10.62 -16.43 6.62
N LEU A 597 11.90 -16.76 6.47
CA LEU A 597 12.90 -16.73 7.55
C LEU A 597 13.97 -15.67 7.28
N ASP A 598 14.48 -15.10 8.36
CA ASP A 598 15.68 -14.27 8.35
C ASP A 598 16.82 -15.01 9.08
N ALA A 599 17.95 -15.16 8.41
CA ALA A 599 19.03 -16.04 8.85
C ALA A 599 20.42 -15.52 8.48
N GLU A 600 21.45 -16.11 9.07
CA GLU A 600 22.84 -15.94 8.67
C GLU A 600 23.38 -17.26 8.11
N LEU A 601 23.96 -17.24 6.91
CA LEU A 601 24.60 -18.41 6.30
C LEU A 601 26.12 -18.34 6.44
N MET A 602 26.74 -19.43 6.90
CA MET A 602 28.17 -19.56 7.20
C MET A 602 28.80 -20.74 6.42
N PRO A 603 30.12 -20.71 6.13
CA PRO A 603 31.09 -19.68 6.54
C PRO A 603 31.02 -18.37 5.76
N TRP A 604 31.65 -17.33 6.29
CA TRP A 604 31.87 -16.08 5.55
C TRP A 604 32.61 -16.31 4.22
N SER A 605 33.56 -17.26 4.20
CA SER A 605 34.30 -17.63 2.98
C SER A 605 33.44 -18.17 1.84
N LEU A 606 32.24 -18.68 2.14
CA LEU A 606 31.33 -19.24 1.13
C LEU A 606 30.92 -18.19 0.09
N LYS A 607 30.57 -16.97 0.53
CA LYS A 607 30.18 -15.87 -0.36
C LYS A 607 31.29 -14.84 -0.56
N ALA A 608 32.18 -14.64 0.42
CA ALA A 608 33.16 -13.55 0.42
C ALA A 608 34.56 -13.94 -0.07
N SER A 609 34.74 -15.10 -0.71
CA SER A 609 36.06 -15.62 -1.13
C SER A 609 36.87 -14.63 -1.98
N GLY A 610 36.24 -13.91 -2.92
CA GLY A 610 36.91 -12.90 -3.74
C GLY A 610 37.42 -11.70 -2.93
N LEU A 611 36.62 -11.20 -1.99
CA LEU A 611 36.99 -10.10 -1.09
C LEU A 611 38.11 -10.54 -0.13
N LEU A 612 37.99 -11.74 0.44
CA LEU A 612 39.02 -12.37 1.27
C LEU A 612 40.36 -12.46 0.56
N ARG A 613 40.39 -12.95 -0.69
CA ARG A 613 41.64 -13.07 -1.46
C ARG A 613 42.26 -11.71 -1.80
N SER A 614 41.44 -10.78 -2.30
CA SER A 614 41.94 -9.51 -2.87
C SER A 614 42.24 -8.43 -1.84
N GLN A 615 41.57 -8.42 -0.68
CA GLN A 615 41.72 -7.37 0.33
C GLN A 615 42.37 -7.90 1.61
N TYR A 616 41.77 -8.91 2.25
CA TYR A 616 42.19 -9.36 3.58
C TYR A 616 43.48 -10.21 3.54
N ALA A 617 43.50 -11.25 2.71
CA ALA A 617 44.66 -12.10 2.54
C ALA A 617 45.85 -11.35 1.91
N ALA A 618 45.58 -10.36 1.04
CA ALA A 618 46.62 -9.51 0.47
C ALA A 618 47.37 -8.71 1.54
N VAL A 619 46.64 -8.09 2.50
CA VAL A 619 47.26 -7.38 3.64
C VAL A 619 48.07 -8.35 4.51
N GLY A 620 47.51 -9.52 4.82
CA GLY A 620 48.21 -10.55 5.60
C GLY A 620 49.49 -11.07 4.91
N ALA A 621 49.43 -11.30 3.60
CA ALA A 621 50.57 -11.76 2.80
C ALA A 621 51.67 -10.70 2.72
N ALA A 622 51.31 -9.44 2.46
CA ALA A 622 52.27 -8.33 2.44
C ALA A 622 52.95 -8.15 3.80
N ALA A 623 52.18 -8.19 4.89
CA ALA A 623 52.72 -8.12 6.25
C ALA A 623 53.66 -9.30 6.55
N GLY A 624 53.26 -10.53 6.21
CA GLY A 624 54.05 -11.73 6.39
C GLY A 624 55.36 -11.75 5.60
N ALA A 625 55.40 -11.09 4.44
CA ALA A 625 56.62 -10.97 3.64
C ALA A 625 57.61 -9.92 4.20
N VAL A 626 57.11 -8.82 4.77
CA VAL A 626 57.95 -7.68 5.19
C VAL A 626 58.43 -7.80 6.64
N PHE A 627 57.54 -8.20 7.57
CA PHE A 627 57.83 -8.14 9.00
C PHE A 627 58.84 -9.15 9.54
N PRO A 628 59.20 -10.27 8.88
CA PRO A 628 60.33 -11.08 9.34
C PRO A 628 61.70 -10.39 9.12
N GLY A 629 61.86 -9.67 8.01
CA GLY A 629 63.15 -9.05 7.64
C GLY A 629 63.46 -7.75 8.38
N VAL A 630 62.44 -6.92 8.62
CA VAL A 630 62.63 -5.57 9.19
C VAL A 630 63.10 -5.59 10.66
N PRO A 631 62.43 -6.29 11.61
CA PRO A 631 62.91 -6.44 12.98
C PRO A 631 64.28 -7.12 13.03
N GLY A 632 64.53 -8.14 12.21
CA GLY A 632 65.83 -8.81 12.14
C GLY A 632 66.97 -7.85 11.74
N ALA A 633 66.73 -6.96 10.77
CA ALA A 633 67.69 -5.94 10.37
C ALA A 633 67.93 -4.90 11.49
N LEU A 634 66.88 -4.49 12.19
CA LEU A 634 66.94 -3.55 13.31
C LEU A 634 67.64 -4.16 14.54
N GLU A 635 67.39 -5.43 14.84
CA GLU A 635 68.10 -6.18 15.88
C GLU A 635 69.60 -6.27 15.57
N ALA A 636 69.95 -6.57 14.32
CA ALA A 636 71.35 -6.59 13.90
C ALA A 636 72.01 -5.20 13.99
N ALA A 637 71.27 -4.12 13.71
CA ALA A 637 71.77 -2.74 13.86
C ALA A 637 71.96 -2.36 15.33
N ALA A 638 71.00 -2.72 16.21
CA ALA A 638 71.12 -2.53 17.65
C ALA A 638 72.32 -3.30 18.22
N GLY A 639 72.53 -4.55 17.78
CA GLY A 639 73.70 -5.36 18.16
C GLY A 639 75.05 -4.78 17.73
N ARG A 640 75.06 -3.90 16.72
CA ARG A 640 76.25 -3.12 16.29
C ARG A 640 76.38 -1.77 17.00
N GLY A 641 75.53 -1.47 17.98
CA GLY A 641 75.57 -0.22 18.76
C GLY A 641 74.85 0.97 18.12
N VAL A 642 74.02 0.76 17.09
CA VAL A 642 73.19 1.83 16.52
C VAL A 642 71.93 2.00 17.36
N ASP A 643 71.59 3.25 17.75
CA ASP A 643 70.36 3.52 18.51
C ASP A 643 69.11 3.40 17.61
N VAL A 644 68.52 2.20 17.62
CA VAL A 644 67.29 1.88 16.89
C VAL A 644 66.22 1.26 17.79
N GLY A 645 66.37 1.31 19.11
CA GLY A 645 65.50 0.60 20.06
C GLY A 645 64.02 0.96 19.91
N GLY A 646 63.70 2.26 19.86
CA GLY A 646 62.32 2.72 19.66
C GLY A 646 61.71 2.31 18.31
N LEU A 647 62.53 2.23 17.24
CA LEU A 647 62.08 1.75 15.94
C LEU A 647 61.82 0.23 15.96
N LEU A 648 62.72 -0.54 16.57
CA LEU A 648 62.58 -1.99 16.71
C LEU A 648 61.29 -2.35 17.47
N ASP A 649 61.05 -1.71 18.61
CA ASP A 649 59.84 -1.94 19.40
C ASP A 649 58.57 -1.59 18.62
N ARG A 650 58.60 -0.48 17.88
CA ARG A 650 57.49 -0.08 17.01
C ARG A 650 57.20 -1.14 15.95
N GLN A 651 58.23 -1.66 15.26
CA GLN A 651 58.03 -2.65 14.20
C GLN A 651 57.60 -4.01 14.75
N ARG A 652 58.13 -4.45 15.90
CA ARG A 652 57.67 -5.68 16.58
C ARG A 652 56.18 -5.61 16.93
N LYS A 653 55.73 -4.48 17.49
CA LYS A 653 54.30 -4.26 17.78
C LYS A 653 53.45 -4.29 16.52
N ARG A 654 53.92 -3.70 15.40
CA ARG A 654 53.18 -3.71 14.11
C ARG A 654 53.10 -5.13 13.51
N ALA A 655 54.16 -5.91 13.64
CA ALA A 655 54.18 -7.30 13.22
C ALA A 655 53.14 -8.13 14.01
N ALA A 656 53.08 -7.94 15.33
CA ALA A 656 52.08 -8.60 16.18
C ALA A 656 50.64 -8.19 15.82
N ASP A 657 50.39 -6.89 15.60
CA ASP A 657 49.08 -6.38 15.16
C ASP A 657 48.63 -7.00 13.82
N ALA A 658 49.55 -7.15 12.86
CA ALA A 658 49.28 -7.77 11.56
C ALA A 658 49.06 -9.29 11.61
N ALA A 659 49.77 -9.98 12.50
CA ALA A 659 49.52 -11.39 12.79
C ALA A 659 48.13 -11.59 13.40
N ALA A 660 47.77 -10.78 14.41
CA ALA A 660 46.45 -10.82 15.03
C ALA A 660 45.31 -10.54 14.03
N PHE A 661 45.49 -9.59 13.12
CA PHE A 661 44.56 -9.35 12.00
C PHE A 661 44.37 -10.60 11.13
N THR A 662 45.48 -11.29 10.80
CA THR A 662 45.46 -12.50 9.96
C THR A 662 44.76 -13.65 10.66
N ASP A 663 45.02 -13.84 11.95
CA ASP A 663 44.37 -14.85 12.76
C ASP A 663 42.88 -14.56 12.93
N ALA A 664 42.49 -13.28 13.05
CA ALA A 664 41.10 -12.87 13.20
C ALA A 664 40.25 -13.28 11.99
N TYR A 665 40.63 -12.93 10.75
CA TYR A 665 39.79 -13.25 9.60
C TYR A 665 39.77 -14.75 9.26
N ARG A 666 40.87 -15.48 9.53
CA ARG A 666 40.97 -16.92 9.27
C ARG A 666 39.98 -17.76 10.06
N ARG A 667 39.60 -17.32 11.26
CA ARG A 667 38.59 -18.02 12.12
C ARG A 667 37.24 -18.21 11.44
N TYR A 668 36.92 -17.35 10.46
CA TYR A 668 35.64 -17.35 9.77
C TYR A 668 35.72 -17.98 8.37
N CYS A 669 36.84 -18.63 8.06
CA CYS A 669 37.12 -19.23 6.77
C CYS A 669 37.36 -20.73 6.91
N TRP A 670 36.51 -21.55 6.29
CA TRP A 670 36.75 -22.98 6.08
C TRP A 670 36.25 -23.41 4.70
N SER A 671 36.75 -24.54 4.23
CA SER A 671 36.31 -25.17 2.98
C SER A 671 34.99 -25.89 3.19
N THR A 672 34.14 -25.87 2.17
CA THR A 672 32.87 -26.61 2.11
C THR A 672 32.90 -27.54 0.90
N ASP A 673 32.29 -28.72 1.02
CA ASP A 673 32.04 -29.64 -0.10
C ASP A 673 30.53 -29.78 -0.29
N GLY A 674 30.01 -29.19 -1.36
CA GLY A 674 28.57 -28.93 -1.48
C GLY A 674 28.03 -28.18 -0.24
N LEU A 675 27.06 -28.79 0.45
CA LEU A 675 26.49 -28.27 1.70
C LEU A 675 27.19 -28.79 2.96
N GLU A 676 28.17 -29.69 2.84
CA GLU A 676 28.95 -30.14 3.99
C GLU A 676 29.81 -28.97 4.52
N GLY A 677 29.75 -28.77 5.84
CA GLY A 677 30.38 -27.63 6.51
C GLY A 677 29.61 -26.31 6.40
N VAL A 678 28.53 -26.23 5.61
CA VAL A 678 27.63 -25.07 5.59
C VAL A 678 26.76 -25.08 6.84
N ARG A 679 26.51 -23.91 7.42
CA ARG A 679 25.58 -23.73 8.55
C ARG A 679 24.64 -22.57 8.27
N LEU A 680 23.35 -22.77 8.51
CA LEU A 680 22.31 -21.74 8.46
C LEU A 680 21.83 -21.49 9.90
N ALA A 681 21.92 -20.25 10.37
CA ALA A 681 21.43 -19.85 11.67
C ALA A 681 20.25 -18.87 11.52
N PRO A 682 19.00 -19.37 11.46
CA PRO A 682 17.82 -18.53 11.55
C PRO A 682 17.79 -17.81 12.90
N PHE A 683 17.27 -16.58 12.93
CA PHE A 683 17.03 -15.84 14.17
C PHE A 683 15.65 -15.15 14.19
N GLN A 684 14.92 -15.14 13.06
CA GLN A 684 13.54 -14.66 12.99
C GLN A 684 12.72 -15.46 11.96
N VAL A 685 11.47 -15.73 12.31
CA VAL A 685 10.38 -16.12 11.43
C VAL A 685 9.59 -14.84 11.10
N LEU A 686 9.67 -14.36 9.86
CA LEU A 686 9.22 -13.02 9.48
C LEU A 686 7.73 -12.98 9.15
N ALA A 687 7.26 -13.92 8.34
CA ALA A 687 5.87 -13.96 7.87
C ALA A 687 5.45 -15.39 7.50
N VAL A 688 4.15 -15.61 7.61
CA VAL A 688 3.42 -16.80 7.19
C VAL A 688 2.11 -16.38 6.53
N ARG A 689 1.33 -17.33 6.02
CA ARG A 689 0.00 -17.09 5.44
C ARG A 689 -0.85 -16.21 6.38
N GLY A 690 -1.34 -15.08 5.86
CA GLY A 690 -2.24 -14.16 6.57
C GLY A 690 -1.63 -13.38 7.74
N ARG A 691 -0.34 -13.58 8.09
CA ARG A 691 0.25 -13.01 9.32
C ARG A 691 1.70 -12.57 9.15
N SER A 692 1.96 -11.31 9.51
CA SER A 692 3.33 -10.83 9.77
C SER A 692 3.72 -11.23 11.19
N LEU A 693 4.81 -11.98 11.33
CA LEU A 693 5.34 -12.41 12.63
C LEU A 693 6.47 -11.51 13.11
N ALA A 694 6.94 -10.56 12.30
CA ALA A 694 8.03 -9.63 12.66
C ALA A 694 7.79 -8.81 13.93
N GLY A 695 6.52 -8.67 14.37
CA GLY A 695 6.15 -8.03 15.63
C GLY A 695 6.17 -8.94 16.86
N LEU A 696 6.30 -10.26 16.70
CA LEU A 696 6.39 -11.19 17.83
C LEU A 696 7.63 -10.91 18.69
N PRO A 697 7.53 -11.05 20.02
CA PRO A 697 8.68 -11.00 20.90
C PRO A 697 9.81 -11.94 20.46
N HIS A 698 11.05 -11.51 20.64
CA HIS A 698 12.22 -12.26 20.22
C HIS A 698 12.36 -13.60 20.92
N ASP A 699 11.91 -13.75 22.17
CA ASP A 699 11.89 -15.04 22.86
C ASP A 699 10.92 -16.04 22.22
N GLU A 700 9.72 -15.61 21.80
CA GLU A 700 8.79 -16.45 21.05
C GLU A 700 9.33 -16.81 19.67
N GLN A 701 9.89 -15.84 18.95
CA GLN A 701 10.57 -16.04 17.66
C GLN A 701 11.66 -17.11 17.74
N LEU A 702 12.50 -16.99 18.76
CA LEU A 702 13.64 -17.85 18.99
C LEU A 702 13.19 -19.27 19.42
N ALA A 703 12.07 -19.40 20.13
CA ALA A 703 11.50 -20.71 20.45
C ALA A 703 10.97 -21.45 19.20
N LEU A 704 10.34 -20.73 18.25
CA LEU A 704 9.94 -21.31 16.97
C LEU A 704 11.16 -21.79 16.17
N VAL A 705 12.22 -20.99 16.15
CA VAL A 705 13.48 -21.36 15.51
C VAL A 705 14.10 -22.59 16.18
N ASP A 706 14.19 -22.61 17.52
CA ASP A 706 14.78 -23.73 18.25
C ASP A 706 14.04 -25.03 17.98
N ARG A 707 12.71 -25.00 18.00
CA ARG A 707 11.88 -26.15 17.63
C ARG A 707 12.19 -26.65 16.22
N MET A 708 12.40 -25.75 15.25
CA MET A 708 12.81 -26.13 13.89
C MET A 708 14.21 -26.75 13.86
N VAL A 709 15.18 -26.18 14.59
CA VAL A 709 16.55 -26.72 14.63
C VAL A 709 16.61 -28.09 15.31
N GLU A 710 15.83 -28.31 16.37
CA GLU A 710 15.73 -29.60 17.08
C GLU A 710 15.28 -30.74 16.15
N HIS A 711 14.53 -30.43 15.10
CA HIS A 711 14.01 -31.40 14.13
C HIS A 711 14.83 -31.44 12.83
N ASP A 712 15.94 -30.72 12.74
CA ASP A 712 16.84 -30.80 11.58
C ASP A 712 17.75 -32.03 11.69
N THR A 713 17.47 -33.02 10.86
CA THR A 713 18.32 -34.22 10.73
C THR A 713 19.51 -34.03 9.80
N SER A 714 19.59 -32.91 9.06
CA SER A 714 20.65 -32.66 8.08
C SER A 714 21.91 -32.03 8.69
N GLY A 715 21.80 -31.44 9.90
CA GLY A 715 22.89 -30.69 10.55
C GLY A 715 23.22 -29.36 9.87
N LEU A 716 22.34 -28.87 9.00
CA LEU A 716 22.46 -27.58 8.34
C LEU A 716 22.09 -26.44 9.30
N LEU A 717 21.00 -26.61 10.04
CA LEU A 717 20.46 -25.61 10.94
C LEU A 717 21.27 -25.54 12.23
N ARG A 718 21.42 -24.32 12.75
CA ARG A 718 22.16 -24.04 13.97
C ARG A 718 21.38 -23.09 14.87
N THR A 719 21.30 -23.43 16.14
CA THR A 719 20.74 -22.54 17.16
C THR A 719 21.66 -21.35 17.41
N THR A 720 21.05 -20.19 17.68
CA THR A 720 21.77 -18.97 18.02
C THR A 720 21.97 -18.90 19.53
N ARG A 721 23.24 -18.89 19.98
CA ARG A 721 23.55 -18.70 21.41
C ARG A 721 23.01 -17.35 21.85
N ARG A 722 22.39 -17.30 23.03
CA ARG A 722 21.77 -16.07 23.53
C ARG A 722 21.78 -15.95 25.05
N LEU A 723 21.65 -14.73 25.53
CA LEU A 723 21.48 -14.39 26.95
C LEU A 723 20.47 -13.23 27.07
N TYR A 724 19.60 -13.28 28.07
CA TYR A 724 18.70 -12.17 28.38
C TYR A 724 19.33 -11.26 29.44
N VAL A 725 19.22 -9.96 29.22
CA VAL A 725 19.72 -8.92 30.13
C VAL A 725 18.59 -8.00 30.54
N ASP A 726 18.42 -7.81 31.84
CA ASP A 726 17.63 -6.71 32.40
C ASP A 726 18.53 -5.47 32.47
N THR A 727 18.14 -4.41 31.76
CA THR A 727 18.96 -3.20 31.60
C THR A 727 18.99 -2.34 32.87
N GLY A 728 18.05 -2.57 33.80
CA GLY A 728 17.99 -1.89 35.09
C GLY A 728 18.71 -2.65 36.22
N ASP A 729 19.07 -3.92 36.01
CA ASP A 729 19.81 -4.74 36.98
C ASP A 729 21.32 -4.77 36.69
N PRO A 730 22.16 -4.18 37.57
CA PRO A 730 23.61 -4.20 37.40
C PRO A 730 24.23 -5.61 37.34
N GLU A 731 23.64 -6.60 38.01
CA GLU A 731 24.17 -7.97 37.97
C GLU A 731 23.87 -8.65 36.63
N SER A 732 22.66 -8.46 36.12
CA SER A 732 22.27 -8.91 34.78
C SER A 732 23.13 -8.26 33.68
N VAL A 733 23.36 -6.95 33.78
CA VAL A 733 24.25 -6.23 32.85
C VAL A 733 25.67 -6.78 32.88
N ARG A 734 26.22 -7.04 34.08
CA ARG A 734 27.55 -7.65 34.23
C ARG A 734 27.60 -9.04 33.61
N ALA A 735 26.59 -9.88 33.83
CA ALA A 735 26.49 -11.20 33.21
C ALA A 735 26.46 -11.11 31.66
N GLY A 736 25.78 -10.11 31.10
CA GLY A 736 25.81 -9.81 29.67
C GLY A 736 27.18 -9.43 29.13
N VAL A 737 27.93 -8.61 29.88
CA VAL A 737 29.32 -8.26 29.53
C VAL A 737 30.22 -9.49 29.58
N ASP A 738 30.15 -10.27 30.65
CA ASP A 738 30.99 -11.46 30.85
C ASP A 738 30.75 -12.52 29.77
N TRP A 739 29.48 -12.76 29.43
CA TRP A 739 29.11 -13.66 28.33
C TRP A 739 29.68 -13.20 26.98
N TRP A 740 29.63 -11.89 26.70
CA TRP A 740 30.21 -11.33 25.48
C TRP A 740 31.74 -11.42 25.46
N LEU A 741 32.41 -11.17 26.59
CA LEU A 741 33.86 -11.31 26.72
C LEU A 741 34.31 -12.76 26.51
N GLU A 742 33.58 -13.73 27.07
CA GLU A 742 33.86 -15.16 26.87
C GLU A 742 33.71 -15.54 25.39
N MET A 743 32.59 -15.18 24.77
CA MET A 743 32.28 -15.54 23.40
C MET A 743 33.25 -14.90 22.39
N THR A 744 33.55 -13.61 22.56
CA THR A 744 34.51 -12.92 21.68
C THR A 744 35.96 -13.35 21.94
N GLY A 745 36.31 -13.70 23.17
CA GLY A 745 37.60 -14.29 23.54
C GLY A 745 37.87 -15.65 22.87
N ARG A 746 36.80 -16.42 22.62
CA ARG A 746 36.85 -17.69 21.86
C ARG A 746 36.78 -17.50 20.34
N GLY A 747 36.73 -16.25 19.86
CA GLY A 747 36.76 -15.92 18.43
C GLY A 747 35.41 -15.72 17.77
N GLY A 748 34.32 -15.59 18.53
CA GLY A 748 33.06 -15.09 17.99
C GLY A 748 33.19 -13.63 17.53
N GLU A 749 32.38 -13.22 16.54
CA GLU A 749 32.42 -11.84 16.04
C GLU A 749 31.98 -10.83 17.10
N GLY A 750 30.98 -11.18 17.91
CA GLY A 750 30.33 -10.29 18.86
C GLY A 750 28.88 -10.66 19.03
N MET A 751 28.06 -9.70 19.42
CA MET A 751 26.63 -9.91 19.63
C MET A 751 25.77 -8.85 18.96
N VAL A 752 24.50 -9.17 18.79
CA VAL A 752 23.44 -8.22 18.49
C VAL A 752 22.54 -8.14 19.71
N VAL A 753 22.42 -6.94 20.29
CA VAL A 753 21.51 -6.66 21.40
C VAL A 753 20.20 -6.18 20.81
N LYS A 754 19.09 -6.83 21.15
CA LYS A 754 17.74 -6.50 20.65
C LYS A 754 16.79 -6.33 21.83
N PRO A 755 15.80 -5.42 21.78
CA PRO A 755 14.73 -5.44 22.77
C PRO A 755 14.01 -6.79 22.73
N VAL A 756 13.50 -7.31 23.85
CA VAL A 756 12.72 -8.56 23.83
C VAL A 756 11.43 -8.38 23.01
N GLY A 757 10.74 -7.24 23.13
CA GLY A 757 9.67 -6.89 22.18
C GLY A 757 10.25 -6.44 20.83
N ALA A 758 9.72 -6.91 19.70
CA ALA A 758 10.30 -6.57 18.39
C ALA A 758 9.95 -5.14 17.89
N LEU A 759 8.77 -4.61 18.24
CA LEU A 759 8.28 -3.28 17.81
C LEU A 759 8.13 -2.33 19.00
N VAL A 760 9.25 -1.83 19.53
CA VAL A 760 9.27 -0.97 20.73
C VAL A 760 9.39 0.50 20.38
N ARG A 761 8.69 1.35 21.13
CA ARG A 761 8.76 2.81 21.04
C ARG A 761 9.31 3.42 22.32
N ASP A 762 10.10 4.48 22.17
CA ASP A 762 10.62 5.26 23.30
C ASP A 762 9.51 6.12 23.96
N GLY A 763 9.84 6.78 25.07
CA GLY A 763 8.92 7.69 25.77
C GLY A 763 8.40 8.89 24.96
N LYS A 764 8.91 9.11 23.74
CA LYS A 764 8.45 10.13 22.80
C LYS A 764 7.66 9.54 21.62
N GLY A 765 7.37 8.23 21.65
CA GLY A 765 6.64 7.52 20.61
C GLY A 765 7.47 7.16 19.37
N ARG A 766 8.80 7.32 19.40
CA ARG A 766 9.69 7.02 18.27
C ARG A 766 10.12 5.56 18.31
N LEU A 767 10.23 4.93 17.14
CA LEU A 767 10.69 3.54 17.04
C LEU A 767 12.14 3.42 17.54
N VAL A 768 12.39 2.46 18.44
CA VAL A 768 13.71 2.16 18.99
C VAL A 768 14.53 1.35 17.98
N GLN A 769 15.87 1.34 18.11
CA GLN A 769 16.73 0.51 17.26
C GLN A 769 16.33 -0.98 17.37
N PRO A 770 16.04 -1.67 16.26
CA PRO A 770 15.62 -3.07 16.27
C PRO A 770 16.75 -4.03 16.67
N GLY A 771 18.00 -3.58 16.54
CA GLY A 771 19.16 -4.29 17.03
C GLY A 771 20.39 -3.40 17.00
N ILE A 772 21.22 -3.49 18.04
CA ILE A 772 22.50 -2.80 18.15
C ILE A 772 23.61 -3.85 18.09
N LYS A 773 24.48 -3.77 17.07
CA LYS A 773 25.67 -4.64 17.00
C LYS A 773 26.73 -4.16 17.99
N CYS A 774 27.34 -5.11 18.71
CA CYS A 774 28.50 -4.89 19.56
C CYS A 774 29.57 -5.95 19.24
N ARG A 775 30.56 -5.54 18.45
CA ARG A 775 31.59 -6.44 17.91
C ARG A 775 32.79 -6.55 18.83
N GLY A 776 33.34 -7.75 18.93
CA GLY A 776 34.53 -8.08 19.69
C GLY A 776 35.76 -7.32 19.21
N ARG A 777 36.67 -7.04 20.14
CA ARG A 777 37.91 -6.31 19.88
C ARG A 777 38.74 -6.92 18.74
N GLU A 778 38.95 -8.23 18.76
CA GLU A 778 39.76 -8.86 17.73
C GLU A 778 39.05 -8.92 16.36
N ASN A 779 37.71 -9.04 16.34
CA ASN A 779 36.93 -8.95 15.10
C ASN A 779 37.08 -7.56 14.45
N LEU A 780 37.05 -6.49 15.24
CA LEU A 780 37.15 -5.13 14.72
C LEU A 780 38.49 -4.82 14.02
N ARG A 781 39.55 -5.63 14.19
CA ARG A 781 40.77 -5.53 13.37
C ARG A 781 40.48 -5.73 11.88
N ILE A 782 39.54 -6.61 11.57
CA ILE A 782 39.13 -6.90 10.19
C ILE A 782 38.49 -5.64 9.56
N ILE A 783 37.82 -4.82 10.37
CA ILE A 783 37.05 -3.67 9.89
C ILE A 783 37.86 -2.37 9.92
N TYR A 784 38.57 -2.11 11.01
CA TYR A 784 39.30 -0.86 11.25
C TYR A 784 40.80 -0.96 10.95
N GLY A 785 41.28 -2.16 10.60
CA GLY A 785 42.66 -2.44 10.25
C GLY A 785 43.48 -3.01 11.41
N PRO A 786 44.69 -3.53 11.11
CA PRO A 786 45.49 -4.29 12.07
C PRO A 786 45.87 -3.49 13.32
N GLU A 787 46.19 -2.22 13.13
CA GLU A 787 46.78 -1.32 14.13
C GLU A 787 45.71 -0.48 14.89
N TYR A 788 44.41 -0.78 14.73
CA TYR A 788 43.35 0.10 15.22
C TYR A 788 43.30 0.19 16.76
N THR A 789 43.77 -0.83 17.47
CA THR A 789 43.79 -0.89 18.94
C THR A 789 44.85 0.00 19.57
N ARG A 790 45.71 0.64 18.78
CA ARG A 790 46.74 1.55 19.31
C ARG A 790 46.09 2.82 19.87
N PRO A 791 46.57 3.35 21.01
CA PRO A 791 45.93 4.50 21.66
C PRO A 791 45.70 5.70 20.73
N GLU A 792 46.68 6.03 19.89
CA GLU A 792 46.61 7.14 18.94
C GLU A 792 45.60 6.94 17.80
N ASN A 793 45.32 5.69 17.43
CA ASN A 793 44.33 5.34 16.41
C ASN A 793 42.94 5.22 17.03
N LEU A 794 42.85 4.54 18.18
CA LEU A 794 41.60 4.36 18.91
C LEU A 794 40.97 5.70 19.31
N ALA A 795 41.78 6.65 19.79
CA ALA A 795 41.33 8.00 20.13
C ALA A 795 40.70 8.73 18.92
N LYS A 796 41.25 8.56 17.71
CA LYS A 796 40.69 9.13 16.47
C LYS A 796 39.39 8.43 16.08
N LEU A 797 39.35 7.10 16.19
CA LEU A 797 38.19 6.30 15.82
C LEU A 797 37.00 6.48 16.77
N ARG A 798 37.23 6.91 18.01
CA ARG A 798 36.16 7.29 18.95
C ARG A 798 35.32 8.47 18.47
N GLN A 799 35.86 9.32 17.58
CA GLN A 799 35.17 10.47 16.97
C GLN A 799 34.33 10.07 15.73
N ARG A 800 33.58 8.96 15.78
CA ARG A 800 32.73 8.50 14.66
C ARG A 800 31.28 8.97 14.81
N PHE A 801 30.64 9.31 13.70
CA PHE A 801 29.26 9.81 13.70
C PHE A 801 28.26 8.70 13.36
N LEU A 802 27.41 8.33 14.32
CA LEU A 802 26.46 7.20 14.17
C LEU A 802 25.05 7.61 13.70
N GLY A 803 24.74 8.91 13.74
CA GLY A 803 23.37 9.41 13.54
C GLY A 803 22.75 8.98 12.21
N HIS A 804 23.52 9.04 11.11
CA HIS A 804 23.03 8.65 9.79
C HIS A 804 22.72 7.14 9.70
N LYS A 805 23.63 6.28 10.17
CA LYS A 805 23.44 4.82 10.19
C LYS A 805 22.28 4.40 11.09
N ARG A 806 22.13 5.02 12.25
CA ARG A 806 20.99 4.79 13.17
C ARG A 806 19.65 5.19 12.54
N SER A 807 19.62 6.30 11.81
CA SER A 807 18.43 6.73 11.07
C SER A 807 18.07 5.77 9.93
N LEU A 808 19.07 5.33 9.15
CA LEU A 808 18.88 4.33 8.10
C LEU A 808 18.31 3.03 8.65
N ALA A 809 18.89 2.48 9.71
CA ALA A 809 18.44 1.23 10.33
C ALA A 809 16.95 1.27 10.74
N VAL A 810 16.50 2.38 11.34
CA VAL A 810 15.10 2.55 11.75
C VAL A 810 14.17 2.72 10.54
N ARG A 811 14.56 3.50 9.53
CA ARG A 811 13.76 3.70 8.31
C ARG A 811 13.61 2.40 7.52
N GLU A 812 14.71 1.70 7.30
CA GLU A 812 14.72 0.43 6.58
C GLU A 812 13.96 -0.65 7.35
N PHE A 813 14.07 -0.68 8.68
CA PHE A 813 13.31 -1.63 9.50
C PHE A 813 11.80 -1.36 9.39
N ALA A 814 11.37 -0.10 9.46
CA ALA A 814 9.98 0.26 9.28
C ALA A 814 9.45 -0.13 7.88
N LEU A 815 10.26 0.03 6.83
CA LEU A 815 9.92 -0.42 5.48
C LEU A 815 9.86 -1.94 5.37
N GLY A 816 10.83 -2.65 5.96
CA GLY A 816 10.86 -4.11 5.97
C GLY A 816 9.62 -4.69 6.63
N VAL A 817 9.24 -4.18 7.81
CA VAL A 817 8.02 -4.59 8.52
C VAL A 817 6.76 -4.23 7.72
N GLU A 818 6.71 -3.04 7.12
CA GLU A 818 5.59 -2.65 6.26
C GLU A 818 5.41 -3.61 5.08
N GLY A 819 6.50 -4.01 4.41
CA GLY A 819 6.47 -5.00 3.32
C GLY A 819 5.89 -6.34 3.78
N LEU A 820 6.32 -6.83 4.96
CA LEU A 820 5.82 -8.07 5.55
C LEU A 820 4.33 -7.99 5.93
N GLU A 821 3.87 -6.87 6.47
CA GLU A 821 2.46 -6.66 6.80
C GLU A 821 1.59 -6.56 5.54
N ARG A 822 2.04 -5.85 4.50
CA ARG A 822 1.35 -5.81 3.20
C ARG A 822 1.26 -7.20 2.57
N LEU A 823 2.33 -7.99 2.69
CA LEU A 823 2.33 -9.38 2.24
C LEU A 823 1.31 -10.21 3.02
N ALA A 824 1.27 -10.07 4.34
CA ALA A 824 0.32 -10.77 5.21
C ALA A 824 -1.13 -10.41 4.91
N ASP A 825 -1.43 -9.13 4.67
CA ASP A 825 -2.76 -8.60 4.37
C ASP A 825 -3.26 -8.96 2.94
N GLY A 826 -2.41 -9.63 2.14
CA GLY A 826 -2.72 -9.95 0.74
C GLY A 826 -2.83 -8.70 -0.13
N GLU A 827 -2.03 -7.65 0.15
CA GLU A 827 -1.93 -6.50 -0.75
C GLU A 827 -1.25 -6.91 -2.07
N PRO A 828 -1.52 -6.18 -3.18
CA PRO A 828 -0.85 -6.42 -4.46
C PRO A 828 0.68 -6.38 -4.37
N LEU A 829 1.35 -7.17 -5.21
CA LEU A 829 2.81 -7.29 -5.19
C LEU A 829 3.54 -5.94 -5.31
N TRP A 830 3.04 -5.02 -6.15
CA TRP A 830 3.64 -3.69 -6.30
C TRP A 830 3.60 -2.89 -4.98
N ARG A 831 2.57 -3.06 -4.14
CA ARG A 831 2.49 -2.42 -2.80
C ARG A 831 3.54 -3.01 -1.86
N VAL A 832 3.73 -4.32 -1.86
CA VAL A 832 4.80 -4.97 -1.10
C VAL A 832 6.16 -4.43 -1.57
N HIS A 833 6.35 -4.36 -2.89
CA HIS A 833 7.61 -3.93 -3.48
C HIS A 833 7.90 -2.45 -3.40
N GLU A 834 6.92 -1.56 -3.24
CA GLU A 834 7.19 -0.16 -2.86
C GLU A 834 8.10 -0.10 -1.62
N ALA A 835 7.82 -0.94 -0.63
CA ALA A 835 8.60 -0.98 0.61
C ALA A 835 9.96 -1.69 0.40
N VAL A 836 9.98 -2.82 -0.32
CA VAL A 836 11.21 -3.58 -0.63
C VAL A 836 12.21 -2.74 -1.45
N PHE A 837 11.75 -2.09 -2.53
CA PHE A 837 12.59 -1.20 -3.33
C PHE A 837 13.04 0.02 -2.54
N ALA A 838 12.21 0.54 -1.63
CA ALA A 838 12.62 1.63 -0.76
C ALA A 838 13.77 1.20 0.17
N VAL A 839 13.75 0.00 0.76
CA VAL A 839 14.89 -0.52 1.54
C VAL A 839 16.15 -0.55 0.68
N LEU A 840 16.07 -1.16 -0.51
CA LEU A 840 17.23 -1.27 -1.41
C LEU A 840 17.75 0.10 -1.86
N SER A 841 16.84 1.08 -2.02
CA SER A 841 17.20 2.46 -2.35
C SER A 841 17.94 3.13 -1.20
N LEU A 842 17.45 2.98 0.03
CA LEU A 842 18.10 3.55 1.22
C LEU A 842 19.50 2.96 1.44
N GLU A 843 19.71 1.69 1.13
CA GLU A 843 21.03 1.04 1.19
C GLU A 843 22.06 1.63 0.21
N SER A 844 21.62 2.39 -0.82
CA SER A 844 22.53 3.14 -1.69
C SER A 844 22.94 4.51 -1.13
N GLU A 845 22.37 4.96 0.00
CA GLU A 845 22.80 6.18 0.67
C GLU A 845 24.25 6.02 1.21
N PRO A 846 25.17 6.97 0.93
CA PRO A 846 26.56 6.83 1.34
C PRO A 846 26.68 6.92 2.87
N VAL A 847 27.18 5.85 3.48
CA VAL A 847 27.46 5.77 4.92
C VAL A 847 28.83 5.14 5.15
N ASP A 848 29.44 5.40 6.32
CA ASP A 848 30.70 4.78 6.69
C ASP A 848 30.56 3.23 6.69
N PRO A 849 31.28 2.51 5.81
CA PRO A 849 31.11 1.08 5.62
C PRO A 849 31.62 0.26 6.82
N ARG A 850 32.33 0.89 7.76
CA ARG A 850 32.84 0.24 8.98
C ARG A 850 31.74 0.05 10.04
N LEU A 851 30.60 0.74 9.90
CA LEU A 851 29.53 0.79 10.90
C LEU A 851 28.60 -0.41 10.88
#